data_AF-A0A2V6WTA2-F1
#
_entry.id   AF-A0A2V6WTA2-F1
#
_cell.length_a   1.000
_cell.length_b   1.000
_cell.length_c   1.000
_cell.angle_alpha   90.00
_cell.angle_beta   90.00
_cell.angle_gamma   90.00
#
_symmetry.space_group_name_H-M   'P 1'
#
loop_
_entity.id
_entity.type
_entity.pdbx_description
1 polymer ?
#
loop_
_entity_poly.entity_id
_entity_poly.type
_entity_poly.pdbx_seq_one_letter_code
_entity_poly.pdbx_strand_id
1 'polypeptide(L)'
;MSHSGLVGVYLSVHTPRYCTYDAAFAGKLAHPDFQAVRDGLVAQGRHVATLAPDAIVINSCHLIATFPTVVDGTPRHAGVLTAQEAPELIHGVAYDFPGDFELAAALVERGRAAGLPCTLANDVHYPLDYGTVMPVVCYLDRAQRIPVVPISVCLSADLDESFAWGRHIARATAALGRRAAFVASGSVSHKLVRGPERWPGAAEQELDHRLAQLIADGEYDKAWAWLRSVVRQRQLRHLADVLEFRAKPKEASVRVLRLMMILGVVVGLLAGQAARAAETVKIGFITSLSGPAGVIGKHMKDSVELALDHLGRKVGGLDTEVIYGDDQRKPDVGKQLADEMLKKHKVNFVSGIIWSNVMLAVAPTVTGAGTIMVGTNAGPHELSGKMCNELYFTTSWQNDQTPEAMGKYMQDQGINDVYAMAPNYAAGKDMINGFKRYFKGRIVDEVYTKLGQQDYQAEISQLRGKNPKAVFVFYPGDMGIQFLKQYAQAGLRDQIPLYSVYTVDETTLPAVGDAALGNFEARYWSPDLKNEASQRYVADFKKKFGYTPSYYGAQSYDGILLIDSAVRAVKGDLSDKKGMVAAMRKADFKSTRGKFTFNVNHTPIENFYLLRAVKGPGGETEMQIQKTIFENHKDAYYHECPMKW
;
A
#
# COMPACT_ATOMS: atom_id res chain seq x y z
N MET A 1 10.36 40.06 -24.63
CA MET A 1 9.54 39.46 -23.55
C MET A 1 8.22 40.20 -23.28
N SER A 2 7.85 41.26 -24.01
CA SER A 2 6.69 42.13 -23.73
C SER A 2 5.28 41.52 -23.91
N HIS A 3 5.17 40.23 -24.27
CA HIS A 3 3.90 39.53 -24.49
C HIS A 3 3.88 38.14 -23.83
N SER A 4 4.75 37.90 -22.84
CA SER A 4 4.76 36.66 -22.06
C SER A 4 3.94 36.83 -20.79
N GLY A 5 3.03 35.90 -20.49
CA GLY A 5 2.39 35.81 -19.17
C GLY A 5 3.32 35.22 -18.10
N LEU A 6 4.48 34.67 -18.48
CA LEU A 6 5.47 34.17 -17.53
C LEU A 6 6.25 35.31 -16.88
N VAL A 7 6.16 35.44 -15.56
CA VAL A 7 6.91 36.41 -14.74
C VAL A 7 8.17 35.82 -14.11
N GLY A 8 8.25 34.49 -14.00
CA GLY A 8 9.43 33.77 -13.51
C GLY A 8 9.52 32.37 -14.13
N VAL A 9 10.75 31.88 -14.29
CA VAL A 9 11.06 30.54 -14.81
C VAL A 9 12.11 29.91 -13.91
N TYR A 10 11.86 28.70 -13.42
CA TYR A 10 12.67 28.05 -12.40
C TYR A 10 13.04 26.62 -12.78
N LEU A 11 14.32 26.27 -12.62
CA LEU A 11 14.76 24.89 -12.48
C LEU A 11 14.78 24.58 -10.98
N SER A 12 13.87 23.72 -10.53
CA SER A 12 13.76 23.31 -9.13
C SER A 12 14.13 21.84 -8.98
N VAL A 13 14.56 21.45 -7.79
CA VAL A 13 14.76 20.05 -7.42
C VAL A 13 13.88 19.72 -6.23
N HIS A 14 13.29 18.54 -6.26
CA HIS A 14 12.52 17.99 -5.15
C HIS A 14 13.47 17.32 -4.17
N THR A 15 13.66 17.93 -3.01
CA THR A 15 14.59 17.41 -2.00
C THR A 15 13.87 16.57 -0.94
N PRO A 16 14.53 15.56 -0.34
CA PRO A 16 14.08 14.91 0.88
C PRO A 16 13.80 15.88 2.04
N ARG A 17 13.02 15.41 3.02
CA ARG A 17 12.52 16.23 4.14
C ARG A 17 13.60 16.89 5.00
N TYR A 18 14.77 16.27 5.11
CA TYR A 18 15.92 16.80 5.85
C TYR A 18 16.57 18.05 5.20
N CYS A 19 16.11 18.47 4.02
CA CYS A 19 16.48 19.74 3.40
C CYS A 19 15.53 20.91 3.76
N THR A 20 14.45 20.66 4.51
CA THR A 20 13.39 21.66 4.79
C THR A 20 13.63 22.42 6.11
N TYR A 21 12.89 23.52 6.32
CA TYR A 21 13.02 24.42 7.48
C TYR A 21 11.98 24.18 8.60
N ASP A 22 11.18 23.12 8.53
CA ASP A 22 10.09 22.95 9.48
C ASP A 22 10.58 22.50 10.87
N ALA A 23 10.09 23.20 11.90
CA ALA A 23 10.47 22.98 13.29
C ALA A 23 10.17 21.57 13.81
N ALA A 24 9.31 20.81 13.13
CA ALA A 24 9.07 19.39 13.36
C ALA A 24 10.33 18.51 13.24
N PHE A 25 11.42 19.02 12.64
CA PHE A 25 12.70 18.33 12.45
C PHE A 25 13.90 19.08 13.07
N ALA A 26 13.65 19.95 14.06
CA ALA A 26 14.70 20.68 14.76
C ALA A 26 15.75 19.73 15.39
N GLY A 27 17.00 19.84 14.95
CA GLY A 27 18.14 19.08 15.51
C GLY A 27 19.15 18.54 14.49
N LYS A 28 18.80 18.46 13.20
CA LYS A 28 19.75 18.15 12.13
C LYS A 28 19.56 19.12 10.97
N LEU A 29 20.45 20.10 10.89
CA LEU A 29 20.68 20.84 9.65
C LEU A 29 20.93 19.82 8.53
N ALA A 30 20.46 20.14 7.31
CA ALA A 30 20.80 19.39 6.11
C ALA A 30 22.31 19.08 6.09
N HIS A 31 22.68 17.83 5.79
CA HIS A 31 24.09 17.43 5.68
C HIS A 31 24.83 18.47 4.81
N PRO A 32 26.08 18.87 5.12
CA PRO A 32 26.73 20.01 4.47
C PRO A 32 26.61 20.03 2.94
N ASP A 33 26.71 18.86 2.30
CA ASP A 33 26.57 18.65 0.86
C ASP A 33 25.21 19.12 0.27
N PHE A 34 24.14 19.15 1.07
CA PHE A 34 22.81 19.62 0.67
C PHE A 34 22.53 21.09 1.05
N GLN A 35 23.43 21.75 1.78
CA GLN A 35 23.20 23.13 2.23
C GLN A 35 23.04 24.10 1.05
N ALA A 36 23.91 24.02 0.03
CA ALA A 36 23.85 24.89 -1.13
C ALA A 36 22.53 24.72 -1.92
N VAL A 37 22.06 23.47 -2.05
CA VAL A 37 20.77 23.15 -2.71
C VAL A 37 19.61 23.78 -1.95
N ARG A 38 19.55 23.58 -0.63
CA ARG A 38 18.55 24.21 0.25
C ARG A 38 18.55 25.73 0.12
N ASP A 39 19.71 26.36 0.24
CA ASP A 39 19.83 27.82 0.25
C ASP A 39 19.43 28.41 -1.12
N GLY A 40 19.72 27.70 -2.22
CA GLY A 40 19.21 28.00 -3.56
C GLY A 40 17.68 27.91 -3.66
N LEU A 41 17.05 26.85 -3.14
CA LEU A 41 15.59 26.69 -3.14
C LEU A 41 14.89 27.77 -2.29
N VAL A 42 15.48 28.19 -1.18
CA VAL A 42 14.98 29.35 -0.40
C VAL A 42 15.09 30.64 -1.19
N ALA A 43 16.18 30.85 -1.93
CA ALA A 43 16.33 32.02 -2.80
C ALA A 43 15.28 32.02 -3.93
N GLN A 44 14.97 30.86 -4.53
CA GLN A 44 13.87 30.71 -5.49
C GLN A 44 12.52 31.09 -4.86
N GLY A 45 12.19 30.57 -3.68
CA GLY A 45 10.94 30.90 -2.97
C GLY A 45 10.81 32.39 -2.64
N ARG A 46 11.89 33.03 -2.18
CA ARG A 46 11.93 34.50 -1.96
C ARG A 46 11.70 35.28 -3.27
N HIS A 47 12.23 34.79 -4.38
CA HIS A 47 12.02 35.41 -5.69
C HIS A 47 10.57 35.26 -6.16
N VAL A 48 9.97 34.07 -6.03
CA VAL A 48 8.54 33.83 -6.32
C VAL A 48 7.65 34.77 -5.47
N ALA A 49 7.92 34.88 -4.17
CA ALA A 49 7.19 35.80 -3.29
C ALA A 49 7.32 37.28 -3.72
N THR A 50 8.50 37.69 -4.21
CA THR A 50 8.71 39.06 -4.75
C THR A 50 7.95 39.31 -6.05
N LEU A 51 7.84 38.31 -6.91
CA LEU A 51 7.11 38.41 -8.18
C LEU A 51 5.59 38.39 -8.00
N ALA A 52 5.11 37.76 -6.92
CA ALA A 52 3.69 37.53 -6.62
C ALA A 52 2.91 37.05 -7.86
N PRO A 53 3.18 35.84 -8.38
CA PRO A 53 2.48 35.31 -9.53
C PRO A 53 1.03 34.93 -9.18
N ASP A 54 0.14 35.05 -10.16
CA ASP A 54 -1.27 34.66 -10.07
C ASP A 54 -1.45 33.12 -10.07
N ALA A 55 -0.46 32.39 -10.61
CA ALA A 55 -0.44 30.94 -10.65
C ALA A 55 0.98 30.37 -10.79
N ILE A 56 1.20 29.13 -10.36
CA ILE A 56 2.40 28.32 -10.62
C ILE A 56 2.03 27.20 -11.59
N VAL A 57 2.64 27.20 -12.78
CA VAL A 57 2.59 26.05 -13.70
C VAL A 57 3.82 25.20 -13.44
N ILE A 58 3.64 23.98 -12.94
CA ILE A 58 4.74 23.10 -12.53
C ILE A 58 4.75 21.80 -13.33
N ASN A 59 5.85 21.57 -14.04
CA ASN A 59 6.11 20.31 -14.72
C ASN A 59 7.07 19.46 -13.86
N SER A 60 6.60 18.28 -13.44
CA SER A 60 7.37 17.37 -12.59
C SER A 60 7.77 16.10 -13.34
N CYS A 61 9.03 15.70 -13.22
CA CYS A 61 9.50 14.41 -13.74
C CYS A 61 8.94 13.18 -13.01
N HIS A 62 8.29 13.35 -11.84
CA HIS A 62 7.59 12.26 -11.14
C HIS A 62 6.06 12.33 -11.26
N LEU A 63 5.51 13.40 -11.87
CA LEU A 63 4.13 13.37 -12.39
C LEU A 63 4.15 12.73 -13.78
N ILE A 64 4.03 11.41 -13.84
CA ILE A 64 4.28 10.66 -15.07
C ILE A 64 2.96 10.29 -15.76
N ALA A 65 2.88 10.57 -17.06
CA ALA A 65 1.82 10.07 -17.95
C ALA A 65 2.42 9.23 -19.09
N THR A 66 1.72 8.20 -19.54
CA THR A 66 2.26 7.27 -20.55
C THR A 66 2.03 7.71 -21.99
N PHE A 67 0.88 8.34 -22.29
CA PHE A 67 0.42 8.58 -23.67
C PHE A 67 0.03 10.05 -23.96
N PRO A 68 -0.98 10.67 -23.32
CA PRO A 68 -1.18 12.11 -23.39
C PRO A 68 -0.39 12.83 -22.29
N THR A 69 0.02 14.06 -22.57
CA THR A 69 0.38 15.02 -21.52
C THR A 69 -0.87 15.36 -20.70
N VAL A 70 -0.86 15.07 -19.40
CA VAL A 70 -1.91 15.47 -18.46
C VAL A 70 -1.61 16.87 -17.94
N VAL A 71 -2.59 17.77 -18.05
CA VAL A 71 -2.61 19.06 -17.35
C VAL A 71 -3.67 18.96 -16.28
N ASP A 72 -3.33 19.22 -15.03
CA ASP A 72 -4.24 19.10 -13.91
C ASP A 72 -4.83 20.46 -13.52
N GLY A 73 -6.15 20.57 -13.72
CA GLY A 73 -6.97 21.74 -13.41
C GLY A 73 -7.86 21.55 -12.19
N THR A 74 -7.65 20.52 -11.38
CA THR A 74 -8.44 20.25 -10.17
C THR A 74 -8.53 21.51 -9.29
N PRO A 75 -9.73 22.05 -8.96
CA PRO A 75 -9.90 23.35 -8.31
C PRO A 75 -9.19 23.53 -6.96
N ARG A 76 -8.89 22.43 -6.27
CA ARG A 76 -8.15 22.41 -5.01
C ARG A 76 -7.38 21.09 -4.88
N HIS A 77 -6.09 21.21 -4.61
CA HIS A 77 -5.20 20.09 -4.36
C HIS A 77 -4.98 19.98 -2.85
N ALA A 78 -5.57 18.97 -2.23
CA ALA A 78 -5.49 18.76 -0.79
C ALA A 78 -5.20 17.30 -0.45
N GLY A 79 -4.26 17.05 0.46
CA GLY A 79 -3.91 15.70 0.87
C GLY A 79 -2.66 15.62 1.74
N VAL A 80 -2.16 14.40 1.88
CA VAL A 80 -0.93 14.10 2.62
C VAL A 80 -0.05 13.21 1.74
N LEU A 81 0.98 13.80 1.15
CA LEU A 81 1.90 13.10 0.25
C LEU A 81 2.81 12.13 1.02
N THR A 82 2.96 10.93 0.46
CA THR A 82 4.11 10.05 0.69
C THR A 82 4.66 9.62 -0.67
N ALA A 83 5.97 9.79 -0.89
CA ALA A 83 6.62 9.45 -2.15
C ALA A 83 6.69 7.92 -2.34
N GLN A 84 6.47 7.47 -3.58
CA GLN A 84 6.53 6.05 -3.93
C GLN A 84 7.96 5.50 -3.95
N GLU A 85 8.94 6.30 -4.40
CA GLU A 85 10.31 5.85 -4.65
C GLU A 85 11.21 5.88 -3.39
N ALA A 86 10.92 6.77 -2.44
CA ALA A 86 11.67 6.95 -1.19
C ALA A 86 10.74 7.35 -0.02
N PRO A 87 9.76 6.50 0.34
CA PRO A 87 8.78 6.82 1.39
C PRO A 87 9.45 7.11 2.75
N GLU A 88 10.57 6.45 3.07
CA GLU A 88 11.33 6.69 4.29
C GLU A 88 11.98 8.07 4.36
N LEU A 89 12.12 8.76 3.23
CA LEU A 89 12.73 10.10 3.13
C LEU A 89 11.69 11.21 2.88
N ILE A 90 10.53 10.87 2.30
CA ILE A 90 9.45 11.79 1.91
C ILE A 90 8.09 11.13 2.22
N HIS A 91 7.59 11.29 3.45
CA HIS A 91 6.28 10.76 3.90
C HIS A 91 5.52 11.74 4.77
N GLY A 92 4.20 11.85 4.64
CA GLY A 92 3.40 12.68 5.54
C GLY A 92 3.50 14.19 5.31
N VAL A 93 3.75 14.64 4.06
CA VAL A 93 3.78 16.08 3.73
C VAL A 93 2.35 16.52 3.45
N ALA A 94 1.74 17.24 4.39
CA ALA A 94 0.41 17.83 4.19
C ALA A 94 0.50 18.95 3.15
N TYR A 95 -0.42 18.92 2.18
CA TYR A 95 -0.59 19.98 1.19
C TYR A 95 -2.06 20.35 1.06
N ASP A 96 -2.33 21.64 0.84
CA ASP A 96 -3.66 22.19 0.65
C ASP A 96 -3.56 23.55 -0.06
N PHE A 97 -3.54 23.54 -1.40
CA PHE A 97 -3.43 24.73 -2.25
C PHE A 97 -4.52 24.76 -3.34
N PRO A 98 -4.95 25.95 -3.79
CA PRO A 98 -5.88 26.07 -4.92
C PRO A 98 -5.27 25.57 -6.23
N GLY A 99 -6.11 25.18 -7.18
CA GLY A 99 -5.74 25.01 -8.59
C GLY A 99 -6.33 26.11 -9.47
N ASP A 100 -5.86 26.22 -10.72
CA ASP A 100 -6.45 27.12 -11.74
C ASP A 100 -7.01 26.30 -12.92
N PHE A 101 -8.28 25.92 -12.82
CA PHE A 101 -9.00 25.18 -13.86
C PHE A 101 -9.06 25.95 -15.19
N GLU A 102 -9.18 27.29 -15.15
CA GLU A 102 -9.27 28.13 -16.34
C GLU A 102 -7.95 28.08 -17.14
N LEU A 103 -6.83 28.24 -16.43
CA LEU A 103 -5.49 28.11 -17.01
C LEU A 103 -5.23 26.69 -17.52
N ALA A 104 -5.58 25.66 -16.75
CA ALA A 104 -5.45 24.27 -17.16
C ALA A 104 -6.27 23.93 -18.42
N ALA A 105 -7.52 24.40 -18.50
CA ALA A 105 -8.37 24.21 -19.66
C ALA A 105 -7.80 24.93 -20.90
N ALA A 106 -7.34 26.18 -20.77
CA ALA A 106 -6.73 26.93 -21.87
C ALA A 106 -5.41 26.31 -22.37
N LEU A 107 -4.64 25.67 -21.49
CA LEU A 107 -3.46 24.88 -21.87
C LEU A 107 -3.84 23.66 -22.71
N VAL A 108 -4.86 22.89 -22.30
CA VAL A 108 -5.34 21.71 -23.01
C VAL A 108 -6.00 22.07 -24.35
N GLU A 109 -6.78 23.16 -24.40
CA GLU A 109 -7.33 23.70 -25.65
C GLU A 109 -6.20 24.05 -26.64
N ARG A 110 -5.18 24.77 -26.17
CA ARG A 110 -4.02 25.14 -26.99
C ARG A 110 -3.17 23.96 -27.43
N GLY A 111 -3.03 22.93 -26.59
CA GLY A 111 -2.36 21.68 -26.94
C GLY A 111 -3.11 20.94 -28.05
N ARG A 112 -4.42 20.76 -27.89
CA ARG A 112 -5.31 20.13 -28.90
C ARG A 112 -5.31 20.90 -30.23
N ALA A 113 -5.40 22.22 -30.18
CA ALA A 113 -5.33 23.08 -31.38
C ALA A 113 -3.97 23.01 -32.09
N ALA A 114 -2.91 22.58 -31.40
CA ALA A 114 -1.58 22.35 -31.97
C ALA A 114 -1.31 20.88 -32.33
N GLY A 115 -2.30 19.99 -32.18
CA GLY A 115 -2.16 18.56 -32.46
C GLY A 115 -1.40 17.76 -31.39
N LEU A 116 -1.13 18.34 -30.21
CA LEU A 116 -0.41 17.67 -29.13
C LEU A 116 -1.34 16.72 -28.34
N PRO A 117 -0.96 15.46 -28.08
CA PRO A 117 -1.73 14.54 -27.26
C PRO A 117 -1.87 15.07 -25.82
N CYS A 118 -3.06 15.50 -25.42
CA CYS A 118 -3.30 16.00 -24.06
C CYS A 118 -4.71 15.78 -23.51
N THR A 119 -4.76 15.69 -22.19
CA THR A 119 -6.00 15.60 -21.42
C THR A 119 -5.98 16.53 -20.21
N LEU A 120 -7.16 17.01 -19.84
CA LEU A 120 -7.39 17.76 -18.62
C LEU A 120 -7.71 16.77 -17.50
N ALA A 121 -6.95 16.78 -16.41
CA ALA A 121 -7.39 16.20 -15.15
C ALA A 121 -8.21 17.24 -14.37
N ASN A 122 -9.27 16.77 -13.72
CA ASN A 122 -10.11 17.52 -12.79
C ASN A 122 -10.72 16.49 -11.84
N ASP A 123 -9.86 15.90 -11.02
CA ASP A 123 -10.16 14.79 -10.13
C ASP A 123 -9.39 15.02 -8.83
N VAL A 124 -10.14 15.27 -7.75
CA VAL A 124 -9.60 15.47 -6.39
C VAL A 124 -8.87 14.23 -5.84
N HIS A 125 -8.92 13.10 -6.54
CA HIS A 125 -8.18 11.88 -6.24
C HIS A 125 -6.97 11.66 -7.16
N TYR A 126 -6.71 12.54 -8.13
CA TYR A 126 -5.49 12.46 -8.95
C TYR A 126 -4.27 12.75 -8.06
N PRO A 127 -3.38 11.76 -7.83
CA PRO A 127 -2.40 11.87 -6.77
C PRO A 127 -1.23 12.76 -7.21
N LEU A 128 -1.06 13.90 -6.54
CA LEU A 128 0.13 14.72 -6.74
C LEU A 128 1.38 14.02 -6.24
N ASP A 129 2.44 14.15 -7.03
CA ASP A 129 3.75 13.56 -6.78
C ASP A 129 4.64 14.46 -5.91
N TYR A 130 5.74 13.91 -5.41
CA TYR A 130 6.70 14.65 -4.59
C TYR A 130 7.52 15.68 -5.37
N GLY A 131 7.69 15.49 -6.68
CA GLY A 131 8.28 16.47 -7.57
C GLY A 131 7.43 17.73 -7.74
N THR A 132 6.11 17.64 -7.57
CA THR A 132 5.19 18.79 -7.52
C THR A 132 5.09 19.38 -6.11
N VAL A 133 4.77 18.56 -5.11
CA VAL A 133 4.44 19.06 -3.75
C VAL A 133 5.67 19.60 -3.01
N MET A 134 6.85 18.97 -3.13
CA MET A 134 8.02 19.42 -2.35
C MET A 134 8.51 20.82 -2.75
N PRO A 135 8.67 21.17 -4.05
CA PRO A 135 8.98 22.54 -4.44
C PRO A 135 7.94 23.55 -3.96
N VAL A 136 6.64 23.28 -4.16
CA VAL A 136 5.56 24.20 -3.78
C VAL A 136 5.53 24.42 -2.26
N VAL A 137 5.27 23.36 -1.49
CA VAL A 137 4.95 23.45 -0.06
C VAL A 137 6.16 23.81 0.79
N CYS A 138 7.36 23.35 0.43
CA CYS A 138 8.54 23.58 1.27
C CYS A 138 9.29 24.89 0.94
N TYR A 139 9.12 25.44 -0.28
CA TYR A 139 9.97 26.54 -0.77
C TYR A 139 9.21 27.63 -1.53
N LEU A 140 8.57 27.30 -2.66
CA LEU A 140 8.05 28.28 -3.61
C LEU A 140 6.83 29.04 -3.07
N ASP A 141 5.92 28.33 -2.40
CA ASP A 141 4.79 28.91 -1.69
C ASP A 141 4.46 28.11 -0.42
N ARG A 142 5.24 28.35 0.64
CA ARG A 142 4.99 27.77 1.96
C ARG A 142 3.65 28.19 2.58
N ALA A 143 3.02 29.25 2.08
CA ALA A 143 1.71 29.70 2.54
C ALA A 143 0.55 28.99 1.83
N GLN A 144 0.83 28.30 0.71
CA GLN A 144 -0.12 27.47 -0.05
C GLN A 144 -1.35 28.25 -0.54
N ARG A 145 -1.12 29.47 -1.04
CA ARG A 145 -2.13 30.44 -1.49
C ARG A 145 -2.16 30.63 -3.00
N ILE A 146 -1.04 30.40 -3.69
CA ILE A 146 -0.91 30.61 -5.13
C ILE A 146 -1.52 29.39 -5.85
N PRO A 147 -2.48 29.57 -6.78
CA PRO A 147 -3.02 28.50 -7.60
C PRO A 147 -1.93 27.70 -8.33
N VAL A 148 -2.01 26.37 -8.29
CA VAL A 148 -1.04 25.47 -8.94
C VAL A 148 -1.71 24.70 -10.07
N VAL A 149 -1.04 24.63 -11.22
CA VAL A 149 -1.40 23.80 -12.38
C VAL A 149 -0.27 22.80 -12.64
N PRO A 150 -0.38 21.58 -12.11
CA PRO A 150 0.55 20.49 -12.42
C PRO A 150 0.46 20.05 -13.89
N ILE A 151 1.60 19.76 -14.50
CA ILE A 151 1.71 19.20 -15.86
C ILE A 151 2.60 17.97 -15.81
N SER A 152 2.12 16.83 -16.32
CA SER A 152 2.89 15.59 -16.34
C SER A 152 4.07 15.65 -17.32
N VAL A 153 5.15 14.94 -17.04
CA VAL A 153 6.06 14.47 -18.09
C VAL A 153 5.43 13.26 -18.79
N CYS A 154 5.24 13.35 -20.11
CA CYS A 154 4.72 12.26 -20.92
C CYS A 154 5.87 11.37 -21.43
N LEU A 155 5.80 10.06 -21.17
CA LEU A 155 6.85 9.10 -21.55
C LEU A 155 6.94 8.84 -23.06
N SER A 156 5.84 8.99 -23.80
CA SER A 156 5.82 8.85 -25.26
C SER A 156 6.10 10.15 -26.02
N ALA A 157 6.14 11.29 -25.32
CA ALA A 157 6.47 12.57 -25.93
C ALA A 157 7.95 12.61 -26.31
N ASP A 158 8.24 13.21 -27.47
CA ASP A 158 9.61 13.54 -27.83
C ASP A 158 10.03 14.92 -27.28
N LEU A 159 11.26 15.29 -27.58
CA LEU A 159 11.81 16.58 -27.21
C LEU A 159 11.08 17.76 -27.89
N ASP A 160 10.50 17.57 -29.07
CA ASP A 160 9.87 18.63 -29.87
C ASP A 160 8.46 18.94 -29.37
N GLU A 161 7.70 17.91 -28.96
CA GLU A 161 6.48 18.06 -28.15
C GLU A 161 6.79 18.78 -26.84
N SER A 162 7.84 18.36 -26.11
CA SER A 162 8.25 19.00 -24.86
C SER A 162 8.57 20.50 -25.05
N PHE A 163 9.26 20.86 -26.13
CA PHE A 163 9.54 22.25 -26.50
C PHE A 163 8.31 23.01 -27.00
N ALA A 164 7.33 22.32 -27.60
CA ALA A 164 6.05 22.92 -27.94
C ALA A 164 5.28 23.33 -26.69
N TRP A 165 5.18 22.45 -25.69
CA TRP A 165 4.49 22.74 -24.42
C TRP A 165 4.98 24.02 -23.75
N GLY A 166 6.30 24.26 -23.66
CA GLY A 166 6.83 25.52 -23.13
C GLY A 166 6.31 26.77 -23.85
N ARG A 167 6.15 26.72 -25.18
CA ARG A 167 5.54 27.82 -25.97
C ARG A 167 4.04 27.93 -25.74
N HIS A 168 3.32 26.82 -25.61
CA HIS A 168 1.88 26.83 -25.35
C HIS A 168 1.56 27.36 -23.96
N ILE A 169 2.39 27.06 -22.96
CA ILE A 169 2.31 27.60 -21.59
C ILE A 169 2.43 29.12 -21.60
N ALA A 170 3.50 29.68 -22.16
CA ALA A 170 3.72 31.12 -22.20
C ALA A 170 2.62 31.89 -22.97
N ARG A 171 1.99 31.24 -23.96
CA ARG A 171 0.89 31.81 -24.77
C ARG A 171 -0.49 31.65 -24.11
N ALA A 172 -0.70 30.61 -23.30
CA ALA A 172 -1.93 30.42 -22.53
C ALA A 172 -2.02 31.46 -21.41
N THR A 173 -0.95 31.61 -20.64
CA THR A 173 -0.86 32.58 -19.54
C THR A 173 -1.02 34.01 -20.05
N ALA A 174 -0.36 34.37 -21.16
CA ALA A 174 -0.52 35.66 -21.81
C ALA A 174 -1.97 35.91 -22.30
N ALA A 175 -2.63 34.90 -22.88
CA ALA A 175 -3.99 35.05 -23.40
C ALA A 175 -5.05 35.24 -22.31
N LEU A 176 -4.85 34.63 -21.13
CA LEU A 176 -5.69 34.82 -19.95
C LEU A 176 -5.27 36.03 -19.08
N GLY A 177 -4.23 36.77 -19.47
CA GLY A 177 -3.67 37.87 -18.67
C GLY A 177 -3.03 37.43 -17.34
N ARG A 178 -2.78 36.13 -17.14
CA ARG A 178 -2.21 35.55 -15.91
C ARG A 178 -0.70 35.78 -15.84
N ARG A 179 -0.23 36.32 -14.72
CA ARG A 179 1.19 36.41 -14.32
C ARG A 179 1.65 35.08 -13.72
N ALA A 180 1.99 34.10 -14.54
CA ALA A 180 2.37 32.78 -14.05
C ALA A 180 3.88 32.64 -13.77
N ALA A 181 4.24 31.85 -12.76
CA ALA A 181 5.58 31.29 -12.63
C ALA A 181 5.62 29.89 -13.28
N PHE A 182 6.62 29.60 -14.11
CA PHE A 182 6.85 28.25 -14.64
C PHE A 182 7.98 27.55 -13.87
N VAL A 183 7.75 26.30 -13.47
CA VAL A 183 8.70 25.49 -12.70
C VAL A 183 8.91 24.16 -13.40
N ALA A 184 10.15 23.84 -13.75
CA ALA A 184 10.54 22.48 -14.12
C ALA A 184 11.21 21.82 -12.91
N SER A 185 10.66 20.71 -12.43
CA SER A 185 11.14 19.96 -11.25
C SER A 185 11.84 18.68 -11.69
N GLY A 186 13.18 18.63 -11.54
CA GLY A 186 14.01 17.48 -11.93
C GLY A 186 15.50 17.83 -12.10
N SER A 187 16.30 16.84 -12.52
CA SER A 187 17.72 17.04 -12.90
C SER A 187 18.13 16.14 -14.09
N VAL A 188 19.20 16.51 -14.80
CA VAL A 188 19.78 15.76 -15.92
C VAL A 188 20.69 14.63 -15.42
N SER A 189 21.43 14.84 -14.33
CA SER A 189 22.31 13.82 -13.74
C SER A 189 21.58 12.75 -12.92
N HIS A 190 20.25 12.81 -12.85
CA HIS A 190 19.41 12.03 -11.92
C HIS A 190 19.73 10.52 -11.94
N LYS A 191 20.20 10.00 -10.80
CA LYS A 191 20.67 8.63 -10.64
C LYS A 191 20.44 8.16 -9.21
N LEU A 192 19.43 7.32 -9.00
CA LEU A 192 19.12 6.76 -7.69
C LEU A 192 20.13 5.66 -7.33
N VAL A 193 20.83 5.86 -6.22
CA VAL A 193 21.90 4.99 -5.73
C VAL A 193 21.80 4.83 -4.21
N ARG A 194 22.25 3.70 -3.68
CA ARG A 194 22.35 3.48 -2.23
C ARG A 194 23.77 3.80 -1.77
N GLY A 195 23.92 4.76 -0.86
CA GLY A 195 25.20 5.13 -0.27
C GLY A 195 25.91 6.30 -0.99
N PRO A 196 26.56 7.24 -0.26
CA PRO A 196 27.28 8.37 -0.86
C PRO A 196 28.43 7.98 -1.79
N GLU A 197 29.03 6.80 -1.57
CA GLU A 197 30.13 6.27 -2.37
C GLU A 197 29.76 5.95 -3.83
N ARG A 198 28.47 6.03 -4.17
CA ARG A 198 27.94 5.82 -5.53
C ARG A 198 27.22 7.04 -6.11
N TRP A 199 27.23 8.19 -5.43
CA TRP A 199 26.65 9.43 -5.94
C TRP A 199 27.22 9.81 -7.32
N PRO A 200 26.48 10.62 -8.12
CA PRO A 200 26.95 11.08 -9.42
C PRO A 200 28.36 11.68 -9.34
N GLY A 201 29.29 11.16 -10.15
CA GLY A 201 30.64 11.67 -10.23
C GLY A 201 30.70 13.00 -10.99
N ALA A 202 31.89 13.63 -11.01
CA ALA A 202 32.09 14.95 -11.63
C ALA A 202 31.56 15.04 -13.08
N ALA A 203 31.75 13.98 -13.89
CA ALA A 203 31.27 13.95 -15.27
C ALA A 203 29.74 13.88 -15.41
N GLU A 204 29.03 13.40 -14.39
CA GLU A 204 27.56 13.37 -14.36
C GLU A 204 27.01 14.71 -13.83
N GLN A 205 27.64 15.29 -12.81
CA GLN A 205 27.34 16.64 -12.28
C GLN A 205 27.54 17.74 -13.34
N GLU A 206 28.57 17.61 -14.18
CA GLU A 206 28.87 18.55 -15.27
C GLU A 206 27.73 18.64 -16.31
N LEU A 207 26.86 17.62 -16.42
CA LEU A 207 25.66 17.70 -17.27
C LEU A 207 24.66 18.74 -16.72
N ASP A 208 24.43 18.75 -15.40
CA ASP A 208 23.53 19.71 -14.77
C ASP A 208 24.13 21.13 -14.81
N HIS A 209 25.42 21.27 -14.48
CA HIS A 209 26.12 22.56 -14.56
C HIS A 209 26.10 23.14 -15.96
N ARG A 210 26.39 22.34 -16.99
CA ARG A 210 26.36 22.79 -18.38
C ARG A 210 24.97 23.21 -18.84
N LEU A 211 23.91 22.49 -18.45
CA LEU A 211 22.55 22.91 -18.76
C LEU A 211 22.21 24.24 -18.07
N ALA A 212 22.51 24.34 -16.78
CA ALA A 212 22.26 25.55 -15.99
C ALA A 212 22.99 26.77 -16.56
N GLN A 213 24.27 26.61 -16.93
CA GLN A 213 25.09 27.68 -17.51
C GLN A 213 24.53 28.13 -18.87
N LEU A 214 24.23 27.20 -19.78
CA LEU A 214 23.67 27.54 -21.10
C LEU A 214 22.30 28.24 -20.99
N ILE A 215 21.49 27.91 -19.97
CA ILE A 215 20.22 28.60 -19.70
C ILE A 215 20.47 29.99 -19.08
N ALA A 216 21.39 30.11 -18.13
CA ALA A 216 21.73 31.37 -17.46
C ALA A 216 22.31 32.41 -18.43
N ASP A 217 23.16 31.96 -19.37
CA ASP A 217 23.76 32.80 -20.41
C ASP A 217 22.79 33.13 -21.56
N GLY A 218 21.57 32.58 -21.54
CA GLY A 218 20.57 32.75 -22.59
C GLY A 218 20.88 31.99 -23.89
N GLU A 219 21.79 31.02 -23.85
CA GLU A 219 22.24 30.22 -24.99
C GLU A 219 21.27 29.07 -25.34
N TYR A 220 19.97 29.37 -25.42
CA TYR A 220 18.89 28.38 -25.53
C TYR A 220 19.02 27.43 -26.74
N ASP A 221 19.47 27.93 -27.90
CA ASP A 221 19.68 27.08 -29.09
C ASP A 221 20.83 26.08 -28.91
N LYS A 222 21.89 26.48 -28.18
CA LYS A 222 23.00 25.58 -27.83
C LYS A 222 22.58 24.59 -26.74
N ALA A 223 21.80 25.02 -25.74
CA ALA A 223 21.20 24.13 -24.75
C ALA A 223 20.33 23.06 -25.42
N TRP A 224 19.51 23.47 -26.38
CA TRP A 224 18.64 22.60 -27.17
C TRP A 224 19.40 21.58 -28.01
N ALA A 225 20.36 22.03 -28.82
CA ALA A 225 21.19 21.15 -29.64
C ALA A 225 22.00 20.16 -28.77
N TRP A 226 22.50 20.63 -27.62
CA TRP A 226 23.22 19.79 -26.67
C TRP A 226 22.31 18.75 -25.99
N LEU A 227 21.11 19.12 -25.52
CA LEU A 227 20.14 18.18 -24.94
C LEU A 227 19.78 17.05 -25.91
N ARG A 228 19.51 17.38 -27.19
CA ARG A 228 19.29 16.39 -28.25
C ARG A 228 20.48 15.42 -28.39
N SER A 229 21.71 15.92 -28.26
CA SER A 229 22.93 15.08 -28.29
C SER A 229 23.03 14.14 -27.07
N VAL A 230 22.67 14.63 -25.87
CA VAL A 230 22.69 13.85 -24.63
C VAL A 230 21.62 12.74 -24.66
N VAL A 231 20.40 13.04 -25.09
CA VAL A 231 19.32 12.05 -25.24
C VAL A 231 19.72 10.97 -26.25
N ARG A 232 20.26 11.35 -27.41
CA ARG A 232 20.75 10.39 -28.41
C ARG A 232 21.85 9.49 -27.86
N GLN A 233 22.82 10.03 -27.11
CA GLN A 233 23.86 9.24 -26.47
C GLN A 233 23.31 8.28 -25.39
N ARG A 234 22.33 8.72 -24.59
CA ARG A 234 21.70 7.87 -23.57
C ARG A 234 20.85 6.76 -24.18
N GLN A 235 20.08 7.04 -25.23
CA GLN A 235 19.33 6.00 -25.98
C GLN A 235 20.27 4.95 -26.58
N LEU A 236 21.40 5.36 -27.16
CA LEU A 236 22.40 4.43 -27.69
C LEU A 236 23.05 3.55 -26.62
N ARG A 237 23.37 4.11 -25.43
CA ARG A 237 23.84 3.31 -24.28
C ARG A 237 22.76 2.33 -23.81
N HIS A 238 21.53 2.80 -23.67
CA HIS A 238 20.42 1.95 -23.21
C HIS A 238 20.12 0.79 -24.18
N LEU A 239 20.31 0.99 -25.50
CA LEU A 239 20.30 -0.09 -26.48
C LEU A 239 21.49 -1.05 -26.30
N ALA A 240 22.71 -0.53 -26.10
CA ALA A 240 23.89 -1.35 -25.87
C ALA A 240 23.74 -2.22 -24.60
N ASP A 241 23.25 -1.65 -23.49
CA ASP A 241 22.98 -2.35 -22.24
C ASP A 241 21.92 -3.45 -22.42
N VAL A 242 20.86 -3.18 -23.18
CA VAL A 242 19.80 -4.18 -23.50
C VAL A 242 20.32 -5.28 -24.44
N LEU A 243 21.25 -4.97 -25.35
CA LEU A 243 21.90 -5.94 -26.23
C LEU A 243 22.92 -6.80 -25.48
N GLU A 244 23.72 -6.22 -24.57
CA GLU A 244 24.60 -6.99 -23.67
C GLU A 244 23.82 -7.91 -22.73
N PHE A 245 22.67 -7.45 -22.20
CA PHE A 245 21.81 -8.26 -21.33
C PHE A 245 21.22 -9.49 -22.03
N ARG A 246 21.17 -9.51 -23.37
CA ARG A 246 20.77 -10.67 -24.18
C ARG A 246 21.92 -11.62 -24.53
N ALA A 247 23.18 -11.29 -24.21
CA ALA A 247 24.35 -11.91 -24.85
C ALA A 247 25.35 -12.62 -23.90
N LYS A 248 24.99 -12.96 -22.65
CA LYS A 248 25.90 -13.68 -21.72
C LYS A 248 25.29 -14.97 -21.14
N PRO A 249 25.85 -16.15 -21.45
CA PRO A 249 25.55 -17.40 -20.74
C PRO A 249 26.13 -17.39 -19.31
N LYS A 250 25.58 -18.25 -18.45
CA LYS A 250 26.15 -18.55 -17.13
C LYS A 250 27.34 -19.50 -17.28
N GLU A 251 28.47 -19.21 -16.65
CA GLU A 251 29.40 -20.22 -16.11
C GLU A 251 30.07 -19.72 -14.82
N ALA A 252 30.66 -20.64 -14.05
CA ALA A 252 31.18 -20.43 -12.70
C ALA A 252 32.66 -20.83 -12.56
N SER A 253 33.40 -20.20 -11.64
CA SER A 253 34.64 -20.67 -10.95
C SER A 253 35.15 -19.50 -10.07
N VAL A 254 35.58 -19.56 -8.79
CA VAL A 254 36.26 -20.54 -7.90
C VAL A 254 37.78 -20.32 -7.77
N ARG A 255 38.21 -19.88 -6.56
CA ARG A 255 39.60 -19.77 -5.98
C ARG A 255 40.51 -18.69 -6.65
N VAL A 256 41.34 -17.90 -5.95
CA VAL A 256 42.62 -18.13 -5.22
C VAL A 256 43.04 -16.77 -4.58
N LEU A 257 43.79 -16.56 -3.46
CA LEU A 257 44.17 -17.35 -2.27
C LEU A 257 44.87 -16.42 -1.20
N ARG A 258 44.40 -16.46 0.06
CA ARG A 258 45.08 -16.21 1.37
C ARG A 258 46.47 -15.50 1.46
N LEU A 259 46.54 -14.46 2.31
CA LEU A 259 47.62 -14.11 3.28
C LEU A 259 47.07 -12.96 4.17
N MET A 260 47.28 -12.79 5.49
CA MET A 260 47.99 -13.52 6.55
C MET A 260 47.08 -13.63 7.80
N MET A 261 47.26 -14.67 8.63
CA MET A 261 46.82 -14.70 10.04
C MET A 261 48.05 -14.58 10.95
N ILE A 262 47.77 -14.45 12.27
CA ILE A 262 48.69 -14.62 13.41
C ILE A 262 49.42 -13.34 13.85
N LEU A 263 48.73 -12.56 14.69
CA LEU A 263 49.22 -12.19 16.02
C LEU A 263 48.01 -11.90 16.94
N GLY A 264 48.03 -12.35 18.20
CA GLY A 264 47.08 -11.85 19.21
C GLY A 264 46.03 -12.81 19.80
N VAL A 265 46.26 -14.13 19.85
CA VAL A 265 45.57 -15.00 20.82
C VAL A 265 46.60 -15.55 21.81
N VAL A 266 46.89 -14.77 22.87
CA VAL A 266 47.09 -15.20 24.28
C VAL A 266 47.06 -13.92 25.14
N VAL A 267 45.86 -13.43 25.46
CA VAL A 267 45.57 -12.81 26.77
C VAL A 267 44.31 -13.50 27.26
N GLY A 268 44.52 -14.58 28.00
CA GLY A 268 43.45 -15.47 28.41
C GLY A 268 42.70 -14.96 29.64
N LEU A 269 41.41 -15.31 29.68
CA LEU A 269 40.67 -15.70 30.87
C LEU A 269 40.92 -14.88 32.16
N LEU A 270 40.09 -13.85 32.40
CA LEU A 270 39.48 -13.57 33.72
C LEU A 270 38.40 -12.46 33.59
N ALA A 271 37.36 -12.72 32.78
CA ALA A 271 36.16 -11.88 32.69
C ALA A 271 34.92 -12.75 32.41
N GLY A 272 34.72 -13.76 33.25
CA GLY A 272 33.63 -14.74 33.12
C GLY A 272 32.28 -14.20 33.54
N GLN A 273 31.67 -13.35 32.71
CA GLN A 273 30.21 -13.19 32.59
C GLN A 273 29.91 -12.40 31.30
N ALA A 274 29.96 -13.09 30.17
CA ALA A 274 29.39 -12.55 28.94
C ALA A 274 27.87 -12.46 29.14
N ALA A 275 27.37 -11.26 29.43
CA ALA A 275 25.95 -10.97 29.28
C ALA A 275 25.57 -11.37 27.84
N ARG A 276 24.65 -12.33 27.69
CA ARG A 276 24.03 -12.58 26.38
C ARG A 276 23.46 -11.24 25.92
N ALA A 277 23.98 -10.71 24.81
CA ALA A 277 23.35 -9.58 24.14
C ALA A 277 21.89 -9.97 23.90
N ALA A 278 20.95 -9.16 24.39
CA ALA A 278 19.54 -9.51 24.34
C ALA A 278 19.12 -9.78 22.90
N GLU A 279 18.68 -11.00 22.60
CA GLU A 279 18.27 -11.36 21.25
C GLU A 279 17.04 -10.52 20.88
N THR A 280 17.13 -9.77 19.78
CA THR A 280 15.99 -8.98 19.28
C THR A 280 15.06 -9.89 18.48
N VAL A 281 13.78 -9.94 18.85
CA VAL A 281 12.74 -10.62 18.07
C VAL A 281 12.48 -9.81 16.80
N LYS A 282 12.80 -10.39 15.65
CA LYS A 282 12.55 -9.79 14.34
C LYS A 282 11.35 -10.44 13.67
N ILE A 283 10.35 -9.64 13.31
CA ILE A 283 9.13 -10.08 12.61
C ILE A 283 9.05 -9.39 11.26
N GLY A 284 9.08 -10.14 10.17
CA GLY A 284 8.77 -9.62 8.84
C GLY A 284 7.26 -9.59 8.64
N PHE A 285 6.63 -8.42 8.48
CA PHE A 285 5.18 -8.30 8.30
C PHE A 285 4.84 -7.90 6.87
N ILE A 286 4.36 -8.85 6.07
CA ILE A 286 4.02 -8.66 4.66
C ILE A 286 2.52 -8.39 4.53
N THR A 287 2.15 -7.26 3.92
CA THR A 287 0.75 -6.86 3.70
C THR A 287 0.65 -5.89 2.52
N SER A 288 -0.54 -5.44 2.12
CA SER A 288 -0.70 -4.40 1.09
C SER A 288 -0.81 -3.03 1.73
N LEU A 289 0.23 -2.20 1.61
CA LEU A 289 0.27 -0.84 2.16
C LEU A 289 0.01 0.25 1.12
N SER A 290 0.08 -0.09 -0.17
CA SER A 290 -0.20 0.83 -1.29
C SER A 290 -1.42 0.44 -2.12
N GLY A 291 -1.82 1.36 -3.01
CA GLY A 291 -2.94 1.19 -3.92
C GLY A 291 -4.30 1.01 -3.21
N PRO A 292 -5.34 0.53 -3.93
CA PRO A 292 -6.69 0.41 -3.38
C PRO A 292 -6.82 -0.55 -2.17
N ALA A 293 -5.84 -1.42 -1.94
CA ALA A 293 -5.78 -2.30 -0.75
C ALA A 293 -5.25 -1.61 0.51
N GLY A 294 -4.61 -0.44 0.40
CA GLY A 294 -3.79 0.14 1.47
C GLY A 294 -4.53 0.40 2.79
N VAL A 295 -5.84 0.66 2.74
CA VAL A 295 -6.67 0.83 3.95
C VAL A 295 -6.74 -0.45 4.80
N ILE A 296 -6.79 -1.62 4.16
CA ILE A 296 -6.80 -2.91 4.85
C ILE A 296 -5.46 -3.15 5.55
N GLY A 297 -4.34 -2.96 4.83
CA GLY A 297 -3.01 -3.10 5.39
C GLY A 297 -2.70 -2.09 6.50
N LYS A 298 -3.27 -0.87 6.42
CA LYS A 298 -3.21 0.11 7.50
C LYS A 298 -3.90 -0.40 8.77
N HIS A 299 -5.12 -0.94 8.67
CA HIS A 299 -5.81 -1.52 9.83
C HIS A 299 -5.01 -2.68 10.44
N MET A 300 -4.40 -3.54 9.62
CA MET A 300 -3.51 -4.61 10.10
C MET A 300 -2.28 -4.06 10.82
N LYS A 301 -1.54 -3.14 10.20
CA LYS A 301 -0.32 -2.51 10.74
C LYS A 301 -0.59 -1.79 12.06
N ASP A 302 -1.62 -0.97 12.12
CA ASP A 302 -1.94 -0.18 13.31
C ASP A 302 -2.33 -1.10 14.49
N SER A 303 -2.92 -2.26 14.18
CA SER A 303 -3.23 -3.29 15.18
C SER A 303 -2.00 -4.06 15.66
N VAL A 304 -1.01 -4.29 14.78
CA VAL A 304 0.32 -4.78 15.18
C VAL A 304 1.02 -3.78 16.11
N GLU A 305 1.04 -2.50 15.76
CA GLU A 305 1.63 -1.47 16.63
C GLU A 305 0.88 -1.30 17.96
N LEU A 306 -0.43 -1.58 18.02
CA LEU A 306 -1.16 -1.63 19.29
C LEU A 306 -0.79 -2.85 20.13
N ALA A 307 -0.65 -4.04 19.50
CA ALA A 307 -0.19 -5.24 20.18
C ALA A 307 1.21 -5.06 20.77
N LEU A 308 2.13 -4.47 20.01
CA LEU A 308 3.47 -4.13 20.49
C LEU A 308 3.40 -3.20 21.69
N ASP A 309 2.65 -2.10 21.64
CA ASP A 309 2.55 -1.16 22.76
C ASP A 309 1.93 -1.83 24.01
N HIS A 310 0.94 -2.72 23.84
CA HIS A 310 0.36 -3.50 24.93
C HIS A 310 1.35 -4.49 25.56
N LEU A 311 2.37 -4.91 24.81
CA LEU A 311 3.49 -5.75 25.28
C LEU A 311 4.70 -4.91 25.75
N GLY A 312 4.55 -3.59 25.92
CA GLY A 312 5.67 -2.69 26.28
C GLY A 312 6.76 -2.64 25.21
N ARG A 313 6.37 -2.86 23.95
CA ARG A 313 7.21 -3.07 22.76
C ARG A 313 8.22 -4.21 22.89
N LYS A 314 7.90 -5.22 23.73
CA LYS A 314 8.73 -6.39 23.99
C LYS A 314 7.98 -7.73 23.88
N VAL A 315 8.07 -8.37 22.71
CA VAL A 315 7.59 -9.74 22.45
C VAL A 315 8.47 -10.73 23.21
N GLY A 316 7.87 -11.61 24.01
CA GLY A 316 8.63 -12.55 24.84
C GLY A 316 9.35 -11.93 26.04
N GLY A 317 9.25 -10.60 26.24
CA GLY A 317 10.14 -9.84 27.12
C GLY A 317 11.45 -9.37 26.44
N LEU A 318 11.65 -9.72 25.16
CA LEU A 318 12.80 -9.31 24.35
C LEU A 318 12.48 -8.05 23.54
N ASP A 319 13.50 -7.25 23.20
CA ASP A 319 13.32 -6.12 22.27
C ASP A 319 12.80 -6.62 20.91
N THR A 320 11.93 -5.85 20.26
CA THR A 320 11.22 -6.30 19.06
C THR A 320 11.34 -5.30 17.91
N GLU A 321 11.68 -5.82 16.73
CA GLU A 321 11.71 -5.08 15.46
C GLU A 321 10.69 -5.70 14.50
N VAL A 322 9.77 -4.88 13.98
CA VAL A 322 8.83 -5.30 12.92
C VAL A 322 9.20 -4.62 11.62
N ILE A 323 9.44 -5.42 10.58
CA ILE A 323 9.89 -4.97 9.26
C ILE A 323 8.73 -5.16 8.29
N TYR A 324 8.08 -4.05 7.94
CA TYR A 324 6.92 -4.05 7.06
C TYR A 324 7.33 -4.16 5.58
N GLY A 325 6.64 -5.01 4.81
CA GLY A 325 6.80 -5.13 3.37
C GLY A 325 5.46 -4.97 2.63
N ASP A 326 5.44 -4.13 1.60
CA ASP A 326 4.25 -3.89 0.76
C ASP A 326 4.19 -4.86 -0.43
N ASP A 327 3.28 -5.82 -0.38
CA ASP A 327 3.11 -6.84 -1.43
C ASP A 327 2.50 -6.30 -2.73
N GLN A 328 1.95 -5.08 -2.74
CA GLN A 328 1.27 -4.47 -3.89
C GLN A 328 0.17 -5.36 -4.52
N ARG A 329 -0.44 -6.28 -3.77
CA ARG A 329 -1.38 -7.32 -4.26
C ARG A 329 -0.73 -8.34 -5.25
N LYS A 330 0.61 -8.40 -5.32
CA LYS A 330 1.39 -9.15 -6.33
C LYS A 330 2.17 -10.35 -5.70
N PRO A 331 1.93 -11.60 -6.14
CA PRO A 331 2.59 -12.78 -5.57
C PRO A 331 4.12 -12.81 -5.73
N ASP A 332 4.64 -12.29 -6.82
CA ASP A 332 6.07 -12.18 -7.10
C ASP A 332 6.76 -11.17 -6.18
N VAL A 333 6.15 -10.01 -5.94
CA VAL A 333 6.62 -8.99 -4.98
C VAL A 333 6.56 -9.55 -3.55
N GLY A 334 5.46 -10.19 -3.15
CA GLY A 334 5.35 -10.84 -1.85
C GLY A 334 6.44 -11.89 -1.61
N LYS A 335 6.77 -12.70 -2.64
CA LYS A 335 7.87 -13.67 -2.57
C LYS A 335 9.24 -13.00 -2.46
N GLN A 336 9.50 -11.93 -3.22
CA GLN A 336 10.75 -11.16 -3.12
C GLN A 336 10.93 -10.55 -1.73
N LEU A 337 9.85 -10.01 -1.14
CA LEU A 337 9.85 -9.52 0.24
C LEU A 337 10.17 -10.64 1.23
N ALA A 338 9.52 -11.80 1.12
CA ALA A 338 9.81 -12.95 1.98
C ALA A 338 11.28 -13.39 1.87
N ASP A 339 11.83 -13.47 0.66
CA ASP A 339 13.25 -13.73 0.42
C ASP A 339 14.15 -12.67 1.08
N GLU A 340 13.80 -11.39 1.04
CA GLU A 340 14.54 -10.33 1.73
C GLU A 340 14.46 -10.47 3.27
N MET A 341 13.27 -10.70 3.82
CA MET A 341 13.07 -10.89 5.26
C MET A 341 13.91 -12.05 5.80
N LEU A 342 13.97 -13.17 5.06
CA LEU A 342 14.72 -14.36 5.44
C LEU A 342 16.24 -14.17 5.28
N LYS A 343 16.70 -13.63 4.15
CA LYS A 343 18.14 -13.62 3.79
C LYS A 343 18.90 -12.39 4.31
N LYS A 344 18.30 -11.20 4.18
CA LYS A 344 18.94 -9.92 4.55
C LYS A 344 18.63 -9.56 6.00
N HIS A 345 17.36 -9.57 6.38
CA HIS A 345 16.92 -9.14 7.70
C HIS A 345 17.00 -10.23 8.77
N LYS A 346 17.01 -11.50 8.34
CA LYS A 346 17.10 -12.70 9.19
C LYS A 346 16.01 -12.74 10.27
N VAL A 347 14.76 -12.52 9.84
CA VAL A 347 13.60 -12.52 10.75
C VAL A 347 13.37 -13.88 11.40
N ASN A 348 12.92 -13.88 12.65
CA ASN A 348 12.55 -15.08 13.40
C ASN A 348 11.16 -15.60 12.99
N PHE A 349 10.28 -14.68 12.60
CA PHE A 349 8.92 -14.94 12.14
C PHE A 349 8.63 -14.15 10.87
N VAL A 350 7.80 -14.70 9.98
CA VAL A 350 7.07 -13.91 8.99
C VAL A 350 5.59 -13.93 9.36
N SER A 351 4.94 -12.78 9.23
CA SER A 351 3.52 -12.59 9.54
C SER A 351 2.86 -11.79 8.41
N GLY A 352 1.54 -11.91 8.27
CA GLY A 352 0.78 -11.42 7.11
C GLY A 352 -0.21 -12.51 6.67
N ILE A 353 -0.88 -12.48 5.53
CA ILE A 353 -0.83 -11.61 4.36
C ILE A 353 -2.29 -11.46 3.90
N ILE A 354 -2.68 -10.33 3.31
CA ILE A 354 -4.08 -10.10 2.90
C ILE A 354 -4.53 -11.11 1.84
N TRP A 355 -3.77 -11.28 0.76
CA TRP A 355 -4.26 -11.92 -0.45
C TRP A 355 -3.87 -13.40 -0.53
N SER A 356 -4.85 -14.30 -0.72
CA SER A 356 -4.62 -15.76 -0.78
C SER A 356 -3.64 -16.19 -1.89
N ASN A 357 -3.66 -15.54 -3.04
CA ASN A 357 -2.68 -15.78 -4.12
C ASN A 357 -1.25 -15.34 -3.75
N VAL A 358 -1.08 -14.35 -2.86
CA VAL A 358 0.24 -13.95 -2.34
C VAL A 358 0.66 -14.90 -1.22
N MET A 359 -0.25 -15.25 -0.30
CA MET A 359 -0.01 -16.23 0.76
C MET A 359 0.46 -17.58 0.20
N LEU A 360 -0.19 -18.11 -0.83
CA LEU A 360 0.20 -19.36 -1.50
C LEU A 360 1.61 -19.30 -2.14
N ALA A 361 2.07 -18.12 -2.57
CA ALA A 361 3.43 -17.93 -3.10
C ALA A 361 4.49 -17.74 -1.99
N VAL A 362 4.10 -17.16 -0.85
CA VAL A 362 5.01 -16.81 0.25
C VAL A 362 5.18 -17.94 1.26
N ALA A 363 4.09 -18.56 1.73
CA ALA A 363 4.15 -19.52 2.83
C ALA A 363 5.14 -20.68 2.58
N PRO A 364 5.22 -21.31 1.39
CA PRO A 364 6.21 -22.36 1.11
C PRO A 364 7.67 -21.85 1.13
N THR A 365 7.90 -20.58 0.80
CA THR A 365 9.25 -19.97 0.87
C THR A 365 9.67 -19.76 2.34
N VAL A 366 8.75 -19.33 3.20
CA VAL A 366 9.00 -19.11 4.64
C VAL A 366 9.19 -20.43 5.38
N THR A 367 8.24 -21.36 5.25
CA THR A 367 8.30 -22.65 5.96
C THR A 367 9.42 -23.53 5.41
N GLY A 368 9.70 -23.48 4.11
CA GLY A 368 10.84 -24.15 3.47
C GLY A 368 12.20 -23.64 3.92
N ALA A 369 12.29 -22.37 4.35
CA ALA A 369 13.48 -21.82 5.02
C ALA A 369 13.56 -22.19 6.53
N GLY A 370 12.61 -22.99 7.03
CA GLY A 370 12.53 -23.37 8.44
C GLY A 370 12.09 -22.23 9.36
N THR A 371 11.44 -21.19 8.83
CA THR A 371 10.94 -20.04 9.60
C THR A 371 9.45 -20.19 9.84
N ILE A 372 8.96 -19.72 10.99
CA ILE A 372 7.53 -19.78 11.34
C ILE A 372 6.78 -18.69 10.56
N MET A 373 5.69 -19.08 9.90
CA MET A 373 4.74 -18.22 9.20
C MET A 373 3.46 -18.11 10.03
N VAL A 374 3.07 -16.89 10.41
CA VAL A 374 1.81 -16.60 11.09
C VAL A 374 0.85 -15.88 10.14
N GLY A 375 -0.13 -16.62 9.65
CA GLY A 375 -1.29 -16.13 8.92
C GLY A 375 -2.10 -15.15 9.75
N THR A 376 -2.40 -13.98 9.20
CA THR A 376 -3.20 -12.91 9.80
C THR A 376 -4.21 -12.32 8.81
N ASN A 377 -4.56 -13.06 7.75
CA ASN A 377 -5.78 -12.83 6.96
C ASN A 377 -6.08 -14.00 6.02
N ALA A 378 -5.26 -14.20 4.99
CA ALA A 378 -5.52 -15.18 3.95
C ALA A 378 -5.55 -16.63 4.50
N GLY A 379 -6.67 -17.32 4.29
CA GLY A 379 -6.87 -18.72 4.67
C GLY A 379 -7.13 -19.64 3.47
N PRO A 380 -6.28 -19.68 2.44
CA PRO A 380 -6.48 -20.54 1.27
C PRO A 380 -6.62 -22.00 1.67
N HIS A 381 -7.61 -22.70 1.11
CA HIS A 381 -7.94 -24.07 1.51
C HIS A 381 -6.74 -25.03 1.43
N GLU A 382 -5.81 -24.83 0.50
CA GLU A 382 -4.62 -25.66 0.34
C GLU A 382 -3.77 -25.69 1.61
N LEU A 383 -3.58 -24.54 2.29
CA LEU A 383 -2.76 -24.43 3.51
C LEU A 383 -3.44 -24.99 4.77
N SER A 384 -4.77 -25.15 4.76
CA SER A 384 -5.50 -25.85 5.82
C SER A 384 -5.64 -27.36 5.55
N GLY A 385 -5.47 -27.79 4.29
CA GLY A 385 -5.51 -29.19 3.86
C GLY A 385 -4.13 -29.72 3.46
N LYS A 386 -3.99 -30.11 2.19
CA LYS A 386 -2.83 -30.85 1.63
C LYS A 386 -1.48 -30.15 1.79
N MET A 387 -1.43 -28.83 1.90
CA MET A 387 -0.21 -28.03 2.10
C MET A 387 -0.05 -27.53 3.55
N CYS A 388 -0.82 -28.05 4.51
CA CYS A 388 -0.61 -27.72 5.92
C CYS A 388 0.82 -28.04 6.36
N ASN A 389 1.36 -27.24 7.27
CA ASN A 389 2.78 -27.29 7.62
C ASN A 389 2.99 -27.00 9.10
N GLU A 390 3.93 -27.70 9.75
CA GLU A 390 4.21 -27.54 11.17
C GLU A 390 4.68 -26.12 11.55
N LEU A 391 5.24 -25.38 10.59
CA LEU A 391 5.69 -24.00 10.75
C LEU A 391 4.68 -22.97 10.24
N TYR A 392 3.50 -23.38 9.75
CA TYR A 392 2.40 -22.47 9.41
C TYR A 392 1.33 -22.53 10.49
N PHE A 393 0.96 -21.36 11.03
CA PHE A 393 -0.19 -21.15 11.90
C PHE A 393 -1.02 -20.01 11.32
N THR A 394 -2.33 -19.94 11.58
CA THR A 394 -3.11 -18.75 11.21
C THR A 394 -4.04 -18.28 12.32
N THR A 395 -3.99 -16.99 12.66
CA THR A 395 -4.91 -16.33 13.59
C THR A 395 -6.08 -15.65 12.86
N SER A 396 -6.32 -15.98 11.57
CA SER A 396 -7.48 -15.51 10.80
C SER A 396 -8.63 -16.53 10.76
N TRP A 397 -8.71 -17.35 9.72
CA TRP A 397 -9.77 -18.29 9.40
C TRP A 397 -9.27 -19.18 8.25
N GLN A 398 -10.02 -20.22 7.86
CA GLN A 398 -9.96 -20.81 6.52
C GLN A 398 -11.11 -20.25 5.67
N ASN A 399 -10.81 -19.90 4.41
CA ASN A 399 -11.66 -19.08 3.55
C ASN A 399 -13.11 -19.59 3.40
N ASP A 400 -13.36 -20.90 3.42
CA ASP A 400 -14.71 -21.45 3.26
C ASP A 400 -15.59 -21.23 4.49
N GLN A 401 -15.02 -21.23 5.71
CA GLN A 401 -15.79 -21.29 6.97
C GLN A 401 -16.79 -20.13 7.14
N THR A 402 -16.42 -18.93 6.69
CA THR A 402 -17.25 -17.73 6.80
C THR A 402 -18.46 -17.76 5.85
N PRO A 403 -18.29 -18.03 4.54
CA PRO A 403 -19.42 -18.22 3.64
C PRO A 403 -20.17 -19.54 3.84
N GLU A 404 -19.56 -20.57 4.45
CA GLU A 404 -20.30 -21.72 4.99
C GLU A 404 -21.37 -21.25 5.99
N ALA A 405 -21.02 -20.33 6.88
CA ALA A 405 -21.97 -19.73 7.82
C ALA A 405 -23.06 -18.92 7.10
N MET A 406 -22.71 -18.11 6.09
CA MET A 406 -23.71 -17.38 5.31
C MET A 406 -24.62 -18.32 4.51
N GLY A 407 -24.07 -19.35 3.88
CA GLY A 407 -24.81 -20.37 3.13
C GLY A 407 -25.76 -21.15 4.02
N LYS A 408 -25.33 -21.53 5.24
CA LYS A 408 -26.21 -22.09 6.27
C LYS A 408 -27.33 -21.12 6.64
N TYR A 409 -27.00 -19.87 6.96
CA TYR A 409 -28.01 -18.90 7.38
C TYR A 409 -29.07 -18.67 6.29
N MET A 410 -28.67 -18.46 5.04
CA MET A 410 -29.59 -18.30 3.92
C MET A 410 -30.45 -19.54 3.70
N GLN A 411 -29.87 -20.74 3.84
CA GLN A 411 -30.59 -22.02 3.78
C GLN A 411 -31.63 -22.15 4.91
N ASP A 412 -31.27 -21.78 6.14
CA ASP A 412 -32.16 -21.79 7.31
C ASP A 412 -33.28 -20.73 7.21
N GLN A 413 -33.06 -19.63 6.46
CA GLN A 413 -34.11 -18.64 6.14
C GLN A 413 -35.04 -19.09 4.99
N GLY A 414 -34.87 -20.30 4.45
CA GLY A 414 -35.71 -20.80 3.35
C GLY A 414 -35.42 -20.13 2.00
N ILE A 415 -34.32 -19.38 1.87
CA ILE A 415 -33.87 -18.84 0.58
C ILE A 415 -33.48 -20.03 -0.28
N ASN A 416 -34.07 -20.12 -1.47
CA ASN A 416 -33.86 -21.24 -2.38
C ASN A 416 -33.43 -20.83 -3.79
N ASP A 417 -33.06 -19.56 -3.98
CA ASP A 417 -32.70 -19.01 -5.28
C ASP A 417 -31.73 -17.82 -5.17
N VAL A 418 -30.46 -18.01 -5.54
CA VAL A 418 -29.37 -17.06 -5.28
C VAL A 418 -28.53 -16.78 -6.53
N TYR A 419 -28.17 -15.52 -6.75
CA TYR A 419 -27.12 -15.13 -7.69
C TYR A 419 -25.82 -14.90 -6.92
N ALA A 420 -24.73 -15.59 -7.26
CA ALA A 420 -23.50 -15.60 -6.49
C ALA A 420 -22.35 -14.90 -7.25
N MET A 421 -21.62 -14.00 -6.58
CA MET A 421 -20.53 -13.22 -7.22
C MET A 421 -19.27 -13.12 -6.36
N ALA A 422 -18.11 -13.25 -6.98
CA ALA A 422 -16.81 -13.02 -6.34
C ALA A 422 -15.75 -12.60 -7.38
N PRO A 423 -14.65 -11.94 -6.99
CA PRO A 423 -13.50 -11.72 -7.88
C PRO A 423 -12.77 -13.05 -8.18
N ASN A 424 -12.29 -13.22 -9.41
CA ASN A 424 -11.64 -14.42 -9.92
C ASN A 424 -10.20 -14.59 -9.41
N TYR A 425 -10.06 -14.96 -8.13
CA TYR A 425 -8.80 -15.38 -7.52
C TYR A 425 -9.02 -16.47 -6.47
N ALA A 426 -7.95 -16.99 -5.86
CA ALA A 426 -8.00 -18.10 -4.91
C ALA A 426 -9.10 -17.95 -3.84
N ALA A 427 -9.11 -16.84 -3.08
CA ALA A 427 -10.12 -16.65 -2.05
C ALA A 427 -11.54 -16.52 -2.64
N GLY A 428 -11.73 -15.85 -3.78
CA GLY A 428 -13.06 -15.73 -4.38
C GLY A 428 -13.68 -17.08 -4.77
N LYS A 429 -12.84 -18.05 -5.19
CA LYS A 429 -13.27 -19.43 -5.46
C LYS A 429 -13.59 -20.18 -4.17
N ASP A 430 -12.72 -20.10 -3.17
CA ASP A 430 -12.97 -20.67 -1.84
C ASP A 430 -14.28 -20.14 -1.24
N MET A 431 -14.56 -18.83 -1.37
CA MET A 431 -15.75 -18.22 -0.77
C MET A 431 -17.05 -18.77 -1.38
N ILE A 432 -17.08 -18.91 -2.71
CA ILE A 432 -18.22 -19.48 -3.43
C ILE A 432 -18.36 -20.99 -3.14
N ASN A 433 -17.26 -21.72 -2.97
CA ASN A 433 -17.28 -23.13 -2.59
C ASN A 433 -17.78 -23.37 -1.17
N GLY A 434 -17.32 -22.59 -0.19
CA GLY A 434 -17.82 -22.62 1.18
C GLY A 434 -19.32 -22.32 1.26
N PHE A 435 -19.78 -21.30 0.53
CA PHE A 435 -21.20 -20.99 0.41
C PHE A 435 -22.02 -22.21 -0.06
N LYS A 436 -21.61 -22.85 -1.16
CA LYS A 436 -22.23 -24.07 -1.72
C LYS A 436 -22.20 -25.28 -0.77
N ARG A 437 -21.30 -25.30 0.23
CA ARG A 437 -21.21 -26.43 1.18
C ARG A 437 -22.44 -26.51 2.09
N TYR A 438 -23.04 -25.39 2.47
CA TYR A 438 -24.27 -25.36 3.29
C TYR A 438 -25.51 -24.83 2.56
N PHE A 439 -25.38 -23.97 1.56
CA PHE A 439 -26.51 -23.57 0.72
C PHE A 439 -26.86 -24.70 -0.27
N LYS A 440 -28.12 -25.17 -0.26
CA LYS A 440 -28.64 -26.24 -1.14
C LYS A 440 -29.80 -25.78 -2.04
N GLY A 441 -30.13 -24.49 -2.02
CA GLY A 441 -31.03 -23.88 -3.00
C GLY A 441 -30.42 -23.79 -4.40
N ARG A 442 -31.20 -23.31 -5.37
CA ARG A 442 -30.72 -23.03 -6.72
C ARG A 442 -29.75 -21.86 -6.70
N ILE A 443 -28.63 -21.99 -7.40
CA ILE A 443 -27.78 -20.87 -7.79
C ILE A 443 -28.10 -20.56 -9.25
N VAL A 444 -28.63 -19.37 -9.55
CA VAL A 444 -29.05 -18.98 -10.92
C VAL A 444 -27.88 -18.59 -11.82
N ASP A 445 -26.79 -18.14 -11.20
CA ASP A 445 -25.53 -17.84 -11.85
C ASP A 445 -24.41 -17.77 -10.80
N GLU A 446 -23.19 -18.09 -11.25
CA GLU A 446 -21.96 -18.07 -10.45
C GLU A 446 -20.91 -17.25 -11.21
N VAL A 447 -20.80 -15.97 -10.87
CA VAL A 447 -20.05 -14.98 -11.65
C VAL A 447 -18.72 -14.63 -11.00
N TYR A 448 -17.64 -14.84 -11.75
CA TYR A 448 -16.28 -14.50 -11.35
C TYR A 448 -15.77 -13.23 -12.07
N THR A 449 -15.84 -12.09 -11.40
CA THR A 449 -15.42 -10.78 -11.91
C THR A 449 -13.90 -10.61 -11.89
N LYS A 450 -13.34 -9.56 -12.51
CA LYS A 450 -11.90 -9.30 -12.46
C LYS A 450 -11.47 -8.83 -11.06
N LEU A 451 -10.35 -9.35 -10.56
CA LEU A 451 -9.77 -8.84 -9.31
C LEU A 451 -9.38 -7.35 -9.46
N GLY A 452 -9.92 -6.50 -8.59
CA GLY A 452 -9.77 -5.04 -8.65
C GLY A 452 -10.74 -4.32 -9.59
N GLN A 453 -11.78 -4.99 -10.09
CA GLN A 453 -12.84 -4.38 -10.89
C GLN A 453 -13.55 -3.25 -10.11
N GLN A 454 -13.84 -2.14 -10.79
CA GLN A 454 -14.50 -0.95 -10.22
C GLN A 454 -15.87 -0.67 -10.87
N ASP A 455 -16.17 -1.26 -12.03
CA ASP A 455 -17.44 -1.14 -12.73
C ASP A 455 -18.14 -2.51 -12.71
N TYR A 456 -19.40 -2.53 -12.27
CA TYR A 456 -20.23 -3.72 -12.11
C TYR A 456 -21.54 -3.62 -12.90
N GLN A 457 -21.71 -2.63 -13.78
CA GLN A 457 -22.98 -2.39 -14.49
C GLN A 457 -23.41 -3.58 -15.36
N ALA A 458 -22.44 -4.29 -15.96
CA ALA A 458 -22.70 -5.47 -16.79
C ALA A 458 -23.26 -6.63 -15.96
N GLU A 459 -22.63 -6.95 -14.83
CA GLU A 459 -23.04 -8.02 -13.94
C GLU A 459 -24.36 -7.67 -13.22
N ILE A 460 -24.54 -6.42 -12.80
CA ILE A 460 -25.81 -5.91 -12.24
C ILE A 460 -26.95 -6.05 -13.27
N SER A 461 -26.70 -5.78 -14.55
CA SER A 461 -27.68 -5.96 -15.62
C SER A 461 -28.02 -7.44 -15.86
N GLN A 462 -27.03 -8.33 -15.82
CA GLN A 462 -27.24 -9.78 -15.92
C GLN A 462 -28.04 -10.33 -14.72
N LEU A 463 -27.68 -9.92 -13.51
CA LEU A 463 -28.37 -10.24 -12.26
C LEU A 463 -29.85 -9.86 -12.33
N ARG A 464 -30.17 -8.63 -12.80
CA ARG A 464 -31.55 -8.21 -13.07
C ARG A 464 -32.27 -9.12 -14.06
N GLY A 465 -31.60 -9.48 -15.15
CA GLY A 465 -32.15 -10.40 -16.16
C GLY A 465 -32.42 -11.82 -15.64
N LYS A 466 -31.70 -12.28 -14.62
CA LYS A 466 -31.95 -13.58 -13.96
C LYS A 466 -33.05 -13.52 -12.88
N ASN A 467 -33.37 -12.33 -12.36
CA ASN A 467 -34.37 -12.10 -11.31
C ASN A 467 -34.28 -13.08 -10.10
N PRO A 468 -33.11 -13.16 -9.41
CA PRO A 468 -32.92 -14.02 -8.24
C PRO A 468 -33.73 -13.53 -7.03
N LYS A 469 -34.02 -14.43 -6.08
CA LYS A 469 -34.62 -14.04 -4.79
C LYS A 469 -33.65 -13.40 -3.81
N ALA A 470 -32.34 -13.64 -3.96
CA ALA A 470 -31.29 -13.04 -3.15
C ALA A 470 -29.96 -13.01 -3.91
N VAL A 471 -29.03 -12.19 -3.45
CA VAL A 471 -27.66 -12.11 -3.97
C VAL A 471 -26.67 -12.44 -2.87
N PHE A 472 -25.67 -13.26 -3.18
CA PHE A 472 -24.53 -13.52 -2.31
C PHE A 472 -23.25 -12.96 -2.94
N VAL A 473 -22.49 -12.15 -2.21
CA VAL A 473 -21.23 -11.56 -2.72
C VAL A 473 -20.03 -11.66 -1.77
N PHE A 474 -18.85 -11.65 -2.37
CA PHE A 474 -17.59 -11.40 -1.69
C PHE A 474 -16.78 -10.35 -2.47
N TYR A 475 -16.62 -9.14 -1.90
CA TYR A 475 -15.83 -8.06 -2.49
C TYR A 475 -15.10 -7.25 -1.40
N PRO A 476 -13.85 -7.61 -1.06
CA PRO A 476 -13.09 -6.91 -0.01
C PRO A 476 -12.64 -5.51 -0.46
N GLY A 477 -12.67 -4.55 0.47
CA GLY A 477 -12.11 -3.21 0.31
C GLY A 477 -12.75 -2.40 -0.83
N ASP A 478 -11.90 -1.88 -1.71
CA ASP A 478 -12.28 -0.99 -2.82
C ASP A 478 -13.38 -1.56 -3.73
N MET A 479 -13.28 -2.84 -4.05
CA MET A 479 -14.28 -3.57 -4.85
C MET A 479 -15.66 -3.56 -4.18
N GLY A 480 -15.71 -3.75 -2.87
CA GLY A 480 -16.95 -3.76 -2.10
C GLY A 480 -17.62 -2.39 -2.10
N ILE A 481 -16.82 -1.33 -1.91
CA ILE A 481 -17.31 0.05 -1.95
C ILE A 481 -18.01 0.35 -3.29
N GLN A 482 -17.39 -0.03 -4.42
CA GLN A 482 -17.96 0.20 -5.74
C GLN A 482 -19.19 -0.66 -6.02
N PHE A 483 -19.12 -1.96 -5.72
CA PHE A 483 -20.24 -2.87 -5.91
C PHE A 483 -21.49 -2.41 -5.14
N LEU A 484 -21.34 -2.09 -3.85
CA LEU A 484 -22.46 -1.66 -2.99
C LEU A 484 -23.09 -0.35 -3.49
N LYS A 485 -22.27 0.63 -3.89
CA LYS A 485 -22.76 1.90 -4.44
C LYS A 485 -23.54 1.69 -5.73
N GLN A 486 -23.02 0.89 -6.65
CA GLN A 486 -23.67 0.62 -7.93
C GLN A 486 -24.93 -0.23 -7.79
N TYR A 487 -24.93 -1.19 -6.86
CA TYR A 487 -26.11 -2.00 -6.52
C TYR A 487 -27.26 -1.14 -5.96
N ALA A 488 -26.93 -0.16 -5.10
CA ALA A 488 -27.88 0.82 -4.60
C ALA A 488 -28.34 1.81 -5.68
N GLN A 489 -27.43 2.34 -6.51
CA GLN A 489 -27.75 3.23 -7.64
C GLN A 489 -28.65 2.57 -8.69
N ALA A 490 -28.51 1.26 -8.91
CA ALA A 490 -29.39 0.47 -9.76
C ALA A 490 -30.77 0.18 -9.13
N GLY A 491 -31.03 0.67 -7.90
CA GLY A 491 -32.28 0.49 -7.17
C GLY A 491 -32.52 -0.93 -6.65
N LEU A 492 -31.52 -1.82 -6.70
CA LEU A 492 -31.71 -3.25 -6.38
C LEU A 492 -31.77 -3.55 -4.90
N ARG A 493 -31.13 -2.70 -4.09
CA ARG A 493 -31.11 -2.78 -2.63
C ARG A 493 -32.50 -3.01 -2.01
N ASP A 494 -33.53 -2.32 -2.52
CA ASP A 494 -34.89 -2.39 -1.99
C ASP A 494 -35.77 -3.41 -2.72
N GLN A 495 -35.21 -4.14 -3.70
CA GLN A 495 -35.91 -5.13 -4.54
C GLN A 495 -35.41 -6.57 -4.29
N ILE A 496 -34.09 -6.74 -4.11
CA ILE A 496 -33.44 -8.04 -3.97
C ILE A 496 -32.51 -7.98 -2.74
N PRO A 497 -32.73 -8.82 -1.71
CA PRO A 497 -31.87 -8.90 -0.54
C PRO A 497 -30.41 -9.26 -0.88
N LEU A 498 -29.48 -8.44 -0.39
CA LEU A 498 -28.05 -8.66 -0.48
C LEU A 498 -27.49 -9.31 0.80
N TYR A 499 -26.71 -10.35 0.60
CA TYR A 499 -25.93 -11.04 1.63
C TYR A 499 -24.46 -11.04 1.22
N SER A 500 -23.56 -10.88 2.18
CA SER A 500 -22.13 -10.82 1.91
C SER A 500 -21.26 -11.66 2.85
N VAL A 501 -20.02 -11.83 2.45
CA VAL A 501 -18.87 -12.00 3.36
C VAL A 501 -17.81 -10.95 3.00
N TYR A 502 -17.14 -10.39 4.01
CA TYR A 502 -15.99 -9.49 3.86
C TYR A 502 -16.20 -8.33 2.85
N THR A 503 -17.38 -7.71 2.85
CA THR A 503 -17.75 -6.68 1.86
C THR A 503 -18.21 -5.37 2.53
N VAL A 504 -18.92 -5.46 3.67
CA VAL A 504 -19.49 -4.31 4.39
C VAL A 504 -18.85 -4.19 5.76
N ASP A 505 -17.64 -3.63 5.86
CA ASP A 505 -16.83 -3.65 7.07
C ASP A 505 -16.27 -2.30 7.49
N GLU A 506 -15.52 -2.26 8.59
CA GLU A 506 -15.06 -1.01 9.20
C GLU A 506 -14.03 -0.27 8.33
N THR A 507 -13.53 -0.90 7.25
CA THR A 507 -12.72 -0.26 6.19
C THR A 507 -13.58 0.28 5.03
N THR A 508 -14.74 -0.32 4.74
CA THR A 508 -15.61 0.08 3.62
C THR A 508 -16.77 0.98 4.03
N LEU A 509 -17.33 0.79 5.23
CA LEU A 509 -18.46 1.53 5.79
C LEU A 509 -18.32 3.06 5.74
N PRO A 510 -17.17 3.68 6.10
CA PRO A 510 -17.03 5.14 6.01
C PRO A 510 -17.21 5.69 4.59
N ALA A 511 -16.89 4.89 3.56
CA ALA A 511 -17.00 5.29 2.16
C ALA A 511 -18.35 4.89 1.53
N VAL A 512 -19.00 3.83 2.03
CA VAL A 512 -20.30 3.33 1.54
C VAL A 512 -21.47 4.07 2.18
N GLY A 513 -21.37 4.40 3.46
CA GLY A 513 -22.43 5.10 4.21
C GLY A 513 -23.75 4.33 4.21
N ASP A 514 -24.83 5.02 3.86
CA ASP A 514 -26.19 4.49 3.97
C ASP A 514 -26.47 3.33 3.00
N ALA A 515 -25.75 3.24 1.87
CA ALA A 515 -25.92 2.18 0.88
C ALA A 515 -25.68 0.77 1.45
N ALA A 516 -24.91 0.65 2.54
CA ALA A 516 -24.66 -0.59 3.27
C ALA A 516 -25.84 -1.05 4.14
N LEU A 517 -26.66 -0.12 4.65
CA LEU A 517 -27.66 -0.39 5.70
C LEU A 517 -28.59 -1.56 5.35
N GLY A 518 -28.79 -2.46 6.32
CA GLY A 518 -29.65 -3.64 6.17
C GLY A 518 -28.95 -4.85 5.56
N ASN A 519 -27.79 -4.72 4.92
CA ASN A 519 -26.99 -5.84 4.42
C ASN A 519 -26.64 -6.80 5.57
N PHE A 520 -26.78 -8.10 5.32
CA PHE A 520 -26.37 -9.16 6.24
C PHE A 520 -25.00 -9.71 5.84
N GLU A 521 -24.11 -9.86 6.82
CA GLU A 521 -22.76 -10.42 6.62
C GLU A 521 -22.47 -11.51 7.67
N ALA A 522 -21.70 -12.53 7.31
CA ALA A 522 -21.17 -13.51 8.27
C ALA A 522 -19.71 -13.19 8.61
N ARG A 523 -19.31 -13.29 9.88
CA ARG A 523 -17.93 -13.11 10.37
C ARG A 523 -17.62 -13.91 11.62
N TYR A 524 -16.33 -14.10 11.90
CA TYR A 524 -15.85 -14.65 13.18
C TYR A 524 -15.73 -13.60 14.31
N TRP A 525 -15.67 -12.30 13.98
CA TRP A 525 -15.48 -11.21 14.95
C TRP A 525 -16.12 -9.90 14.47
N SER A 526 -16.44 -9.03 15.44
CA SER A 526 -16.99 -7.69 15.26
C SER A 526 -16.57 -6.80 16.43
N PRO A 527 -16.45 -5.47 16.27
CA PRO A 527 -16.11 -4.56 17.37
C PRO A 527 -17.08 -4.57 18.56
N ASP A 528 -18.33 -5.01 18.37
CA ASP A 528 -19.35 -5.15 19.40
C ASP A 528 -19.32 -6.51 20.13
N LEU A 529 -18.37 -7.41 19.80
CA LEU A 529 -18.22 -8.71 20.46
C LEU A 529 -17.87 -8.54 21.95
N LYS A 530 -18.77 -9.04 22.82
CA LYS A 530 -18.73 -8.83 24.27
C LYS A 530 -17.80 -9.79 24.99
N ASN A 531 -16.49 -9.52 24.95
CA ASN A 531 -15.51 -10.12 25.85
C ASN A 531 -14.43 -9.09 26.25
N GLU A 532 -13.75 -9.32 27.38
CA GLU A 532 -12.75 -8.41 27.96
C GLU A 532 -11.64 -8.01 26.97
N ALA A 533 -11.10 -8.98 26.22
CA ALA A 533 -10.00 -8.76 25.29
C ALA A 533 -10.44 -7.92 24.08
N SER A 534 -11.61 -8.23 23.51
CA SER A 534 -12.23 -7.46 22.41
C SER A 534 -12.52 -6.02 22.83
N GLN A 535 -13.20 -5.84 23.97
CA GLN A 535 -13.58 -4.51 24.47
C GLN A 535 -12.35 -3.64 24.75
N ARG A 536 -11.32 -4.22 25.36
CA ARG A 536 -10.03 -3.54 25.57
C ARG A 536 -9.36 -3.17 24.24
N TYR A 537 -9.23 -4.11 23.31
CA TYR A 537 -8.64 -3.87 22.00
C TYR A 537 -9.37 -2.74 21.25
N VAL A 538 -10.70 -2.77 21.19
CA VAL A 538 -11.51 -1.75 20.50
C VAL A 538 -11.36 -0.38 21.15
N ALA A 539 -11.39 -0.29 22.48
CA ALA A 539 -11.24 0.97 23.21
C ALA A 539 -9.84 1.57 23.03
N ASP A 540 -8.78 0.77 23.25
CA ASP A 540 -7.39 1.23 23.14
C ASP A 540 -7.04 1.58 21.68
N PHE A 541 -7.55 0.83 20.69
CA PHE A 541 -7.39 1.13 19.26
C PHE A 541 -8.07 2.45 18.87
N LYS A 542 -9.35 2.63 19.21
CA LYS A 542 -10.09 3.89 18.93
C LYS A 542 -9.38 5.08 19.56
N LYS A 543 -8.90 4.95 20.79
CA LYS A 543 -8.15 5.98 21.52
C LYS A 543 -6.82 6.34 20.84
N LYS A 544 -6.09 5.36 20.28
CA LYS A 544 -4.78 5.59 19.65
C LYS A 544 -4.88 6.11 18.22
N PHE A 545 -5.83 5.61 17.42
CA PHE A 545 -5.87 5.84 15.97
C PHE A 545 -7.07 6.66 15.47
N GLY A 546 -8.08 6.91 16.31
CA GLY A 546 -9.22 7.78 15.97
C GLY A 546 -10.32 7.15 15.11
N TYR A 547 -10.28 5.83 14.85
CA TYR A 547 -11.31 5.12 14.09
C TYR A 547 -11.54 3.70 14.63
N THR A 548 -12.63 3.05 14.20
CA THR A 548 -13.01 1.70 14.63
C THR A 548 -12.09 0.64 13.99
N PRO A 549 -11.49 -0.30 14.76
CA PRO A 549 -10.72 -1.38 14.18
C PRO A 549 -11.62 -2.34 13.39
N SER A 550 -11.07 -2.93 12.34
CA SER A 550 -11.74 -4.01 11.59
C SER A 550 -11.28 -5.39 12.06
N TYR A 551 -11.99 -6.43 11.64
CA TYR A 551 -11.55 -7.82 11.82
C TYR A 551 -10.17 -8.08 11.19
N TYR A 552 -9.78 -7.36 10.12
CA TYR A 552 -8.42 -7.39 9.57
C TYR A 552 -7.36 -7.03 10.61
N GLY A 553 -7.67 -6.03 11.45
CA GLY A 553 -6.84 -5.62 12.57
C GLY A 553 -6.85 -6.63 13.71
N ALA A 554 -8.02 -7.11 14.13
CA ALA A 554 -8.19 -7.97 15.30
C ALA A 554 -7.35 -9.27 15.21
N GLN A 555 -7.36 -9.94 14.07
CA GLN A 555 -6.50 -11.11 13.81
C GLN A 555 -4.99 -10.79 13.72
N SER A 556 -4.63 -9.58 13.28
CA SER A 556 -3.23 -9.14 13.22
C SER A 556 -2.69 -8.85 14.63
N TYR A 557 -3.53 -8.29 15.49
CA TYR A 557 -3.28 -8.14 16.92
C TYR A 557 -3.13 -9.51 17.61
N ASP A 558 -4.09 -10.43 17.40
CA ASP A 558 -4.01 -11.81 17.89
C ASP A 558 -2.75 -12.54 17.40
N GLY A 559 -2.31 -12.31 16.16
CA GLY A 559 -1.08 -12.90 15.59
C GLY A 559 0.19 -12.51 16.34
N ILE A 560 0.31 -11.25 16.77
CA ILE A 560 1.43 -10.80 17.60
C ILE A 560 1.36 -11.38 19.01
N LEU A 561 0.16 -11.51 19.59
CA LEU A 561 -0.01 -12.16 20.90
C LEU A 561 0.30 -13.66 20.87
N LEU A 562 0.00 -14.35 19.76
CA LEU A 562 0.41 -15.74 19.55
C LEU A 562 1.94 -15.87 19.53
N ILE A 563 2.63 -15.00 18.77
CA ILE A 563 4.10 -14.97 18.73
C ILE A 563 4.68 -14.68 20.13
N ASP A 564 4.11 -13.72 20.86
CA ASP A 564 4.49 -13.40 22.24
C ASP A 564 4.37 -14.61 23.17
N SER A 565 3.23 -15.31 23.16
CA SER A 565 3.02 -16.52 23.97
C SER A 565 4.08 -17.59 23.69
N ALA A 566 4.46 -17.77 22.42
CA ALA A 566 5.45 -18.74 22.01
C ALA A 566 6.86 -18.39 22.49
N VAL A 567 7.28 -17.13 22.33
CA VAL A 567 8.61 -16.67 22.77
C VAL A 567 8.71 -16.67 24.31
N ARG A 568 7.63 -16.33 25.03
CA ARG A 568 7.59 -16.46 26.51
C ARG A 568 7.75 -17.90 26.96
N ALA A 569 7.08 -18.85 26.30
CA ALA A 569 7.14 -20.26 26.67
C ALA A 569 8.56 -20.85 26.55
N VAL A 570 9.34 -20.44 25.56
CA VAL A 570 10.76 -20.81 25.39
C VAL A 570 11.72 -19.86 26.14
N LYS A 571 11.21 -18.97 27.00
CA LYS A 571 11.98 -18.02 27.82
C LYS A 571 12.93 -17.13 26.99
N GLY A 572 12.53 -16.80 25.77
CA GLY A 572 13.33 -16.01 24.84
C GLY A 572 14.40 -16.77 24.04
N ASP A 573 14.48 -18.10 24.11
CA ASP A 573 15.35 -18.88 23.23
C ASP A 573 14.76 -18.98 21.81
N LEU A 574 15.14 -18.03 20.94
CA LEU A 574 14.65 -17.97 19.55
C LEU A 574 15.19 -19.12 18.67
N SER A 575 16.09 -19.95 19.19
CA SER A 575 16.56 -21.16 18.51
C SER A 575 15.67 -22.38 18.77
N ASP A 576 14.90 -22.41 19.88
CA ASP A 576 13.97 -23.50 20.19
C ASP A 576 12.66 -23.41 19.40
N LYS A 577 12.76 -23.63 18.09
CA LYS A 577 11.62 -23.67 17.17
C LYS A 577 10.60 -24.75 17.55
N LYS A 578 11.04 -25.88 18.13
CA LYS A 578 10.14 -26.97 18.55
C LYS A 578 9.31 -26.57 19.76
N GLY A 579 9.93 -25.95 20.77
CA GLY A 579 9.24 -25.36 21.90
C GLY A 579 8.27 -24.27 21.48
N MET A 580 8.66 -23.38 20.56
CA MET A 580 7.77 -22.33 20.03
C MET A 580 6.55 -22.91 19.29
N VAL A 581 6.73 -23.91 18.41
CA VAL A 581 5.62 -24.62 17.75
C VAL A 581 4.69 -25.30 18.77
N ALA A 582 5.26 -26.00 19.76
CA ALA A 582 4.49 -26.66 20.82
C ALA A 582 3.74 -25.68 21.74
N ALA A 583 4.25 -24.45 21.88
CA ALA A 583 3.58 -23.37 22.59
C ALA A 583 2.46 -22.73 21.75
N MET A 584 2.71 -22.44 20.47
CA MET A 584 1.70 -21.91 19.55
C MET A 584 0.48 -22.83 19.46
N ARG A 585 0.70 -24.15 19.40
CA ARG A 585 -0.37 -25.18 19.45
C ARG A 585 -1.31 -25.07 20.65
N LYS A 586 -0.83 -24.56 21.80
CA LYS A 586 -1.64 -24.34 23.01
C LYS A 586 -2.47 -23.06 22.95
N ALA A 587 -2.08 -22.10 22.10
CA ALA A 587 -2.72 -20.80 21.96
C ALA A 587 -2.96 -20.05 23.28
N ASP A 588 -1.96 -20.03 24.17
CA ASP A 588 -2.04 -19.41 25.50
C ASP A 588 -1.91 -17.88 25.43
N PHE A 589 -2.93 -17.23 24.88
CA PHE A 589 -3.04 -15.78 24.80
C PHE A 589 -4.51 -15.32 24.88
N LYS A 590 -4.73 -14.07 25.35
CA LYS A 590 -6.07 -13.45 25.39
C LYS A 590 -6.48 -12.97 23.98
N SER A 591 -7.01 -13.87 23.16
CA SER A 591 -7.57 -13.53 21.83
C SER A 591 -8.74 -12.56 21.92
N THR A 592 -8.83 -11.65 20.95
CA THR A 592 -10.00 -10.77 20.71
C THR A 592 -11.30 -11.56 20.48
N ARG A 593 -11.24 -12.83 20.08
CA ARG A 593 -12.39 -13.74 19.96
C ARG A 593 -12.90 -14.28 21.31
N GLY A 594 -12.12 -14.15 22.38
CA GLY A 594 -12.34 -14.85 23.65
C GLY A 594 -11.63 -16.21 23.66
N LYS A 595 -12.37 -17.31 23.79
CA LYS A 595 -11.80 -18.67 23.73
C LYS A 595 -11.24 -18.92 22.32
N PHE A 596 -9.98 -19.33 22.24
CA PHE A 596 -9.28 -19.64 21.00
C PHE A 596 -8.62 -21.02 21.12
N THR A 597 -8.77 -21.86 20.11
CA THR A 597 -8.10 -23.18 20.01
C THR A 597 -7.80 -23.53 18.57
N PHE A 598 -6.66 -24.15 18.31
CA PHE A 598 -6.31 -24.65 16.98
C PHE A 598 -6.93 -26.02 16.68
N ASN A 599 -7.25 -26.24 15.42
CA ASN A 599 -7.47 -27.55 14.82
C ASN A 599 -6.12 -28.17 14.42
N VAL A 600 -6.10 -29.45 14.04
CA VAL A 600 -4.85 -30.22 13.77
C VAL A 600 -3.97 -29.62 12.66
N ASN A 601 -4.54 -28.82 11.76
CA ASN A 601 -3.88 -28.10 10.68
C ASN A 601 -3.38 -26.68 11.07
N HIS A 602 -3.44 -26.31 12.35
CA HIS A 602 -3.14 -24.96 12.86
C HIS A 602 -4.06 -23.84 12.30
N THR A 603 -5.26 -24.18 11.85
CA THR A 603 -6.37 -23.25 11.58
C THR A 603 -7.24 -23.10 12.86
N PRO A 604 -7.83 -21.94 13.17
CA PRO A 604 -8.67 -21.78 14.34
C PRO A 604 -9.95 -22.62 14.28
N ILE A 605 -10.39 -23.11 15.44
CA ILE A 605 -11.76 -23.58 15.67
C ILE A 605 -12.51 -22.40 16.27
N GLU A 606 -13.49 -21.85 15.55
CA GLU A 606 -14.06 -20.54 15.88
C GLU A 606 -15.58 -20.45 15.70
N ASN A 607 -16.17 -19.45 16.34
CA ASN A 607 -17.60 -19.15 16.21
C ASN A 607 -17.81 -18.23 14.99
N PHE A 608 -18.93 -18.40 14.29
CA PHE A 608 -19.36 -17.48 13.24
C PHE A 608 -20.67 -16.81 13.63
N TYR A 609 -20.73 -15.50 13.46
CA TYR A 609 -21.84 -14.63 13.81
C TYR A 609 -22.49 -14.08 12.55
N LEU A 610 -23.80 -13.89 12.60
CA LEU A 610 -24.55 -13.06 11.67
C LEU A 610 -24.45 -11.61 12.15
N LEU A 611 -24.00 -10.71 11.28
CA LEU A 611 -23.96 -9.28 11.49
C LEU A 611 -24.95 -8.60 10.55
N ARG A 612 -25.37 -7.39 10.90
CA ARG A 612 -26.18 -6.52 10.04
C ARG A 612 -25.62 -5.10 10.07
N ALA A 613 -25.59 -4.44 8.91
CA ALA A 613 -25.29 -3.03 8.82
C ALA A 613 -26.46 -2.20 9.38
N VAL A 614 -26.20 -1.37 10.37
CA VAL A 614 -27.20 -0.55 11.08
C VAL A 614 -26.71 0.89 11.24
N LYS A 615 -27.62 1.80 11.62
CA LYS A 615 -27.23 3.12 12.13
C LYS A 615 -26.83 2.98 13.59
N GLY A 616 -25.60 3.39 13.90
CA GLY A 616 -25.10 3.48 15.26
C GLY A 616 -25.68 4.69 16.01
N PRO A 617 -25.45 4.81 17.32
CA PRO A 617 -26.06 5.85 18.15
C PRO A 617 -25.72 7.29 17.76
N GLY A 618 -24.58 7.54 17.09
CA GLY A 618 -24.17 8.85 16.58
C GLY A 618 -24.61 9.15 15.15
N GLY A 619 -25.34 8.25 14.48
CA GLY A 619 -25.77 8.38 13.09
C GLY A 619 -24.78 7.88 12.04
N GLU A 620 -23.61 7.40 12.47
CA GLU A 620 -22.68 6.61 11.64
C GLU A 620 -23.29 5.26 11.23
N THR A 621 -22.75 4.62 10.19
CA THR A 621 -23.13 3.24 9.85
C THR A 621 -22.11 2.28 10.48
N GLU A 622 -22.59 1.24 11.17
CA GLU A 622 -21.76 0.22 11.83
C GLU A 622 -22.30 -1.20 11.57
N MET A 623 -21.45 -2.22 11.79
CA MET A 623 -21.87 -3.63 11.78
C MET A 623 -22.16 -4.08 13.22
N GLN A 624 -23.33 -4.69 13.42
CA GLN A 624 -23.76 -5.18 14.73
C GLN A 624 -24.07 -6.68 14.67
N ILE A 625 -23.56 -7.46 15.62
CA ILE A 625 -23.87 -8.88 15.81
C ILE A 625 -25.35 -9.05 16.13
N GLN A 626 -26.03 -9.90 15.35
CA GLN A 626 -27.44 -10.25 15.50
C GLN A 626 -27.61 -11.57 16.24
N LYS A 627 -26.82 -12.60 15.88
CA LYS A 627 -26.81 -13.93 16.51
C LYS A 627 -25.58 -14.73 16.12
N THR A 628 -25.28 -15.79 16.87
CA THR A 628 -24.36 -16.85 16.44
C THR A 628 -25.02 -17.73 15.36
N ILE A 629 -24.27 -18.12 14.34
CA ILE A 629 -24.65 -19.09 13.29
C ILE A 629 -24.02 -20.45 13.56
N PHE A 630 -22.72 -20.46 13.90
CA PHE A 630 -21.97 -21.66 14.27
C PHE A 630 -21.15 -21.41 15.54
N GLU A 631 -21.00 -22.46 16.36
CA GLU A 631 -20.14 -22.48 17.54
C GLU A 631 -19.04 -23.54 17.38
N ASN A 632 -17.81 -23.20 17.76
CA ASN A 632 -16.63 -24.08 17.66
C ASN A 632 -16.52 -24.78 16.28
N HIS A 633 -16.75 -24.03 15.19
CA HIS A 633 -16.74 -24.56 13.83
C HIS A 633 -15.33 -24.92 13.39
N LYS A 634 -15.16 -26.13 12.85
CA LYS A 634 -13.91 -26.58 12.26
C LYS A 634 -13.89 -26.23 10.78
N ASP A 635 -12.72 -25.92 10.24
CA ASP A 635 -12.54 -25.81 8.80
C ASP A 635 -12.85 -27.14 8.10
N ALA A 636 -13.18 -27.07 6.81
CA ALA A 636 -13.56 -28.27 6.07
C ALA A 636 -12.37 -29.18 5.69
N TYR A 637 -11.13 -28.70 5.77
CA TYR A 637 -9.95 -29.29 5.11
C TYR A 637 -8.98 -29.99 6.06
N TYR A 638 -9.15 -29.85 7.39
CA TYR A 638 -8.29 -30.46 8.42
C TYR A 638 -8.08 -31.97 8.26
N HIS A 639 -9.03 -32.68 7.67
CA HIS A 639 -8.95 -34.12 7.43
C HIS A 639 -8.02 -34.48 6.25
N GLU A 640 -7.68 -33.52 5.39
CA GLU A 640 -6.66 -33.65 4.33
C GLU A 640 -5.25 -33.32 4.82
N CYS A 641 -5.11 -32.73 6.01
CA CYS A 641 -3.83 -32.35 6.59
C CYS A 641 -3.11 -33.59 7.18
N PRO A 642 -1.89 -33.94 6.72
CA PRO A 642 -1.17 -35.12 7.23
C PRO A 642 -0.57 -34.95 8.65
N MET A 643 -0.63 -33.76 9.25
CA MET A 643 -0.07 -33.51 10.58
C MET A 643 -0.82 -34.28 11.68
N LYS A 644 -0.07 -34.71 12.70
CA LYS A 644 -0.59 -35.32 13.94
C LYS A 644 0.26 -34.80 15.10
N TRP A 645 -0.39 -34.18 16.09
CA TRP A 645 0.25 -33.60 17.28
C TRP A 645 -0.75 -33.57 18.45
#